data_AF-A0A0W4ZHX5-F1
#
_entry.id   AF-A0A0W4ZHX5-F1
#
_cell.length_a   1.000
_cell.length_b   1.000
_cell.length_c   1.000
_cell.angle_alpha   90.00
_cell.angle_beta   90.00
_cell.angle_gamma   90.00
#
_symmetry.space_group_name_H-M   'P 1'
#
loop_
_entity.id
_entity.type
_entity.pdbx_description
1 polymer ?
#
loop_
_entity_poly.entity_id
_entity_poly.type
_entity_poly.pdbx_seq_one_letter_code
_entity_poly.pdbx_strand_id
1 'polypeptide(L)'
;MKAFILASFLGIAYAFSKNIEFIHKRSASDPSQDPSLDLSLDLSLDSIGEEKIMSLILGKKAIDNKCKTELEKYCGSLENSGLVPENVHPALKEFCGNVEQKCIDLKDKINTTSNNIWDSLYNIVTSISNKNFHLEKAHCNYAHVQCMFFQEFSSFSSICDQIAEQCHHQINEDLAYEALLRTLPKNVESQVACEEKIKESCFKLNKESYYLLWSCFQKEYTCENLLIKKNNCKSLKKDIENTFQEFPPTLQEEIGFYRLHDEAAAHGVLIIKPISTGFNRFILLAYHIKNTARNRTKRCIKYLENCAFGYLTEELENLCNTTNHDEVCEKIDREVQEECDSFKLALQKKGLMGKNVKSQFYTLNKLSKIIYEESYTTLISKCAYIQSHCGVDFTDACGILRIAYYRAQFYKLAKEVLEGGLFGLFHNLDSDGTKKCIDKLVEKCKVVRNNSINLLSMCLKPKETCEALAEDVERKSYRLRHALDKTRDYPREKDCLVLEKQCEDLTKDFEELNGPCATLKRNCAHLRNTKEVKDSLLSKNTDILANIDNCTTYLNVKCPRWFRREINPFNLTCVAHHKSCVIMIEEVQNHCLAFKENMESHDVIKKSEDNEKDNICFLWGGYCDMLVENCPDKLKQGNN
;
A
#
# COMPACT_ATOMS: atom_id res chain seq x y z
N MET A 1 -8.18 14.81 -32.93
CA MET A 1 -7.24 13.66 -32.91
C MET A 1 -5.89 13.96 -32.23
N LYS A 2 -5.27 15.14 -32.40
CA LYS A 2 -4.02 15.50 -31.68
C LYS A 2 -4.20 15.88 -30.19
N ALA A 3 -5.40 16.33 -29.77
CA ALA A 3 -5.66 16.72 -28.38
C ALA A 3 -5.94 15.52 -27.43
N PHE A 4 -6.47 14.41 -27.96
CA PHE A 4 -6.81 13.21 -27.17
C PHE A 4 -5.57 12.37 -26.83
N ILE A 5 -4.60 12.32 -27.74
CA ILE A 5 -3.31 11.63 -27.53
C ILE A 5 -2.44 12.38 -26.50
N LEU A 6 -2.58 13.71 -26.42
CA LEU A 6 -1.88 14.52 -25.42
C LEU A 6 -2.39 14.24 -23.99
N ALA A 7 -3.70 13.97 -23.82
CA ALA A 7 -4.30 13.70 -22.51
C ALA A 7 -3.88 12.34 -21.92
N SER A 8 -3.73 11.30 -22.76
CA SER A 8 -3.29 9.97 -22.32
C SER A 8 -1.80 9.95 -21.94
N PHE A 9 -0.96 10.70 -22.65
CA PHE A 9 0.47 10.87 -22.30
C PHE A 9 0.67 11.77 -21.07
N LEU A 10 -0.14 12.82 -20.91
CA LEU A 10 -0.13 13.66 -19.71
C LEU A 10 -0.66 12.91 -18.47
N GLY A 11 -1.63 11.99 -18.61
CA GLY A 11 -2.14 11.18 -17.50
C GLY A 11 -1.09 10.22 -16.91
N ILE A 12 -0.26 9.61 -17.74
CA ILE A 12 0.80 8.68 -17.30
C ILE A 12 1.99 9.45 -16.72
N ALA A 13 2.37 10.59 -17.31
CA ALA A 13 3.36 11.49 -16.74
C ALA A 13 2.87 12.12 -15.42
N TYR A 14 1.57 12.39 -15.27
CA TYR A 14 0.96 12.94 -14.06
C TYR A 14 0.91 11.94 -12.90
N ALA A 15 0.71 10.63 -13.17
CA ALA A 15 0.76 9.60 -12.13
C ALA A 15 2.19 9.42 -11.55
N PHE A 16 3.23 9.54 -12.39
CA PHE A 16 4.62 9.51 -11.92
C PHE A 16 5.10 10.85 -11.35
N SER A 17 4.65 11.98 -11.89
CA SER A 17 4.85 13.31 -11.32
C SER A 17 4.23 13.40 -9.93
N LYS A 18 3.03 12.87 -9.71
CA LYS A 18 2.42 12.81 -8.38
C LYS A 18 3.22 11.98 -7.40
N ASN A 19 3.94 10.94 -7.81
CA ASN A 19 4.75 10.16 -6.87
C ASN A 19 6.01 10.93 -6.40
N ILE A 20 6.56 11.80 -7.24
CA ILE A 20 7.68 12.71 -6.89
C ILE A 20 7.16 13.97 -6.16
N GLU A 21 6.02 14.52 -6.58
CA GLU A 21 5.33 15.65 -5.96
C GLU A 21 4.72 15.28 -4.60
N PHE A 22 4.36 14.00 -4.38
CA PHE A 22 3.92 13.46 -3.09
C PHE A 22 5.09 13.32 -2.11
N ILE A 23 6.29 12.96 -2.59
CA ILE A 23 7.52 13.05 -1.79
C ILE A 23 7.82 14.52 -1.43
N HIS A 24 7.54 15.48 -2.32
CA HIS A 24 7.69 16.91 -2.04
C HIS A 24 6.59 17.50 -1.14
N LYS A 25 5.35 16.97 -1.19
CA LYS A 25 4.24 17.34 -0.28
C LYS A 25 4.37 16.77 1.13
N ARG A 26 5.35 15.89 1.37
CA ARG A 26 5.71 15.35 2.69
C ARG A 26 5.97 16.45 3.74
N SER A 27 6.24 17.68 3.32
CA SER A 27 6.55 18.85 4.16
C SER A 27 5.44 19.92 4.25
N ALA A 28 4.35 19.86 3.48
CA ALA A 28 3.53 21.06 3.23
C ALA A 28 2.06 21.05 3.72
N SER A 29 1.62 20.10 4.54
CA SER A 29 0.20 20.14 4.99
C SER A 29 -0.08 19.41 6.30
N ASP A 30 0.08 20.14 7.43
CA ASP A 30 -1.01 20.34 8.41
C ASP A 30 -0.66 21.50 9.37
N PRO A 31 -1.42 22.62 9.42
CA PRO A 31 -1.24 23.67 10.42
C PRO A 31 -2.12 23.40 11.64
N SER A 32 -1.74 22.42 12.46
CA SER A 32 -2.15 22.35 13.87
C SER A 32 -0.90 22.34 14.73
N GLN A 33 -0.42 23.54 15.06
CA GLN A 33 0.64 23.73 16.03
C GLN A 33 0.09 23.42 17.43
N ASP A 34 0.46 22.28 17.99
CA ASP A 34 0.60 22.14 19.44
C ASP A 34 1.80 23.01 19.87
N PRO A 35 1.66 23.99 20.77
CA PRO A 35 2.75 24.86 21.21
C PRO A 35 3.89 24.16 21.97
N SER A 36 3.74 22.87 22.31
CA SER A 36 4.64 22.16 23.22
C SER A 36 5.77 21.35 22.55
N LEU A 37 5.73 21.16 21.23
CA LEU A 37 6.76 20.41 20.49
C LEU A 37 7.10 21.14 19.18
N ASP A 38 8.37 21.51 19.01
CA ASP A 38 8.89 21.91 17.69
C ASP A 38 8.95 20.68 16.78
N LEU A 39 7.81 20.35 16.17
CA LEU A 39 7.59 19.22 15.26
C LEU A 39 8.14 19.47 13.85
N SER A 40 8.91 20.55 13.66
CA SER A 40 9.53 20.90 12.38
C SER A 40 10.59 19.85 11.99
N LEU A 41 10.21 18.98 11.05
CA LEU A 41 11.12 18.12 10.29
C LEU A 41 11.56 18.76 8.97
N ASP A 42 11.46 20.10 8.84
CA ASP A 42 11.98 20.88 7.70
C ASP A 42 13.52 21.00 7.70
N LEU A 43 14.20 20.21 8.52
CA LEU A 43 15.65 20.14 8.57
C LEU A 43 16.17 19.29 7.40
N SER A 44 16.96 19.90 6.52
CA SER A 44 17.82 19.18 5.59
C SER A 44 18.64 18.15 6.38
N LEU A 45 18.53 16.86 6.04
CA LEU A 45 19.26 15.81 6.74
C LEU A 45 20.78 15.96 6.60
N ASP A 46 21.25 16.65 5.56
CA ASP A 46 22.66 17.03 5.38
C ASP A 46 23.13 18.09 6.39
N SER A 47 22.20 18.83 7.00
CA SER A 47 22.49 19.83 8.05
C SER A 47 22.28 19.28 9.46
N ILE A 48 22.00 17.97 9.58
CA ILE A 48 21.81 17.36 10.88
C ILE A 48 23.13 17.28 11.63
N GLY A 49 23.07 17.44 12.96
CA GLY A 49 24.26 17.48 13.80
C GLY A 49 25.13 16.23 13.66
N GLU A 50 26.45 16.44 13.71
CA GLU A 50 27.46 15.38 13.63
C GLU A 50 27.20 14.23 14.63
N GLU A 51 26.68 14.55 15.81
CA GLU A 51 26.32 13.58 16.84
C GLU A 51 25.27 12.56 16.37
N LYS A 52 24.31 13.00 15.54
CA LYS A 52 23.28 12.12 14.98
C LYS A 52 23.81 11.26 13.84
N ILE A 53 24.64 11.82 12.96
CA ILE A 53 25.31 11.05 11.90
C ILE A 53 26.23 9.97 12.51
N MET A 54 27.02 10.34 13.52
CA MET A 54 27.89 9.41 14.24
C MET A 54 27.08 8.27 14.89
N SER A 55 25.94 8.60 15.50
CA SER A 55 25.02 7.62 16.09
C SER A 55 24.40 6.69 15.03
N LEU A 56 24.08 7.19 13.83
CA LEU A 56 23.53 6.37 12.75
C LEU A 56 24.55 5.36 12.18
N ILE A 57 25.84 5.73 12.17
CA ILE A 57 26.94 4.89 11.67
C ILE A 57 27.33 3.83 12.69
N LEU A 58 27.61 4.26 13.94
CA LEU A 58 28.22 3.41 14.97
C LEU A 58 27.24 2.91 16.04
N GLY A 59 26.02 3.45 16.07
CA GLY A 59 25.04 3.15 17.12
C GLY A 59 25.57 3.51 18.49
N LYS A 60 25.31 2.63 19.47
CA LYS A 60 25.81 2.80 20.85
C LYS A 60 27.34 2.80 20.96
N LYS A 61 28.05 2.26 19.96
CA LYS A 61 29.51 2.22 19.98
C LYS A 61 30.13 3.61 19.84
N ALA A 62 29.35 4.61 19.41
CA ALA A 62 29.79 6.00 19.34
C ALA A 62 30.17 6.60 20.71
N ILE A 63 29.64 6.07 21.81
CA ILE A 63 29.87 6.58 23.17
C ILE A 63 30.67 5.63 24.06
N ASP A 64 30.95 4.41 23.58
CA ASP A 64 31.74 3.42 24.32
C ASP A 64 33.23 3.48 23.94
N ASN A 65 34.04 2.62 24.59
CA ASN A 65 35.48 2.57 24.35
C ASN A 65 35.86 2.00 22.96
N LYS A 66 34.89 1.55 22.16
CA LYS A 66 35.09 1.01 20.82
C LYS A 66 34.87 2.04 19.72
N CYS A 67 34.44 3.26 20.04
CA CYS A 67 34.19 4.33 19.05
C CYS A 67 35.35 4.45 18.06
N LYS A 68 36.59 4.59 18.55
CA LYS A 68 37.79 4.73 17.73
C LYS A 68 37.95 3.58 16.74
N THR A 69 38.01 2.35 17.26
CA THR A 69 38.24 1.14 16.43
C THR A 69 37.13 0.92 15.40
N GLU A 70 35.87 1.20 15.75
CA GLU A 70 34.74 0.98 14.85
C GLU A 70 34.63 2.08 13.80
N LEU A 71 34.95 3.33 14.15
CA LEU A 71 35.01 4.43 13.20
C LEU A 71 36.17 4.28 12.22
N GLU A 72 37.35 3.86 12.69
CA GLU A 72 38.49 3.50 11.82
C GLU A 72 38.11 2.38 10.85
N LYS A 73 37.42 1.34 11.34
CA LYS A 73 36.93 0.24 10.50
C LYS A 73 35.93 0.74 9.45
N TYR A 74 35.01 1.61 9.85
CA TYR A 74 34.03 2.20 8.93
C TYR A 74 34.73 3.02 7.84
N CYS A 75 35.59 3.97 8.22
CA CYS A 75 36.33 4.81 7.28
C CYS A 75 37.21 3.96 6.34
N GLY A 76 37.94 2.98 6.88
CA GLY A 76 38.74 2.05 6.09
C GLY A 76 37.90 1.22 5.12
N SER A 77 36.65 0.87 5.46
CA SER A 77 35.75 0.17 4.54
C SER A 77 35.32 1.05 3.34
N LEU A 78 35.17 2.36 3.56
CA LEU A 78 34.90 3.32 2.48
C LEU A 78 36.13 3.44 1.56
N GLU A 79 37.31 3.63 2.13
CA GLU A 79 38.57 3.76 1.38
C GLU A 79 38.89 2.49 0.58
N ASN A 80 38.71 1.32 1.18
CA ASN A 80 38.89 0.03 0.49
C ASN A 80 37.89 -0.15 -0.67
N SER A 81 36.75 0.52 -0.62
CA SER A 81 35.77 0.57 -1.72
C SER A 81 36.11 1.63 -2.78
N GLY A 82 37.21 2.36 -2.61
CA GLY A 82 37.63 3.45 -3.50
C GLY A 82 36.87 4.76 -3.28
N LEU A 83 36.13 4.88 -2.18
CA LEU A 83 35.31 6.06 -1.90
C LEU A 83 36.10 7.13 -1.17
N VAL A 84 35.83 8.38 -1.54
CA VAL A 84 36.22 9.55 -0.74
C VAL A 84 35.12 9.81 0.29
N PRO A 85 35.41 9.80 1.61
CA PRO A 85 34.38 9.91 2.65
C PRO A 85 33.42 11.11 2.47
N GLU A 86 33.93 12.28 2.10
CA GLU A 86 33.15 13.50 1.87
C GLU A 86 32.11 13.36 0.73
N ASN A 87 32.34 12.46 -0.24
CA ASN A 87 31.38 12.20 -1.31
C ASN A 87 30.18 11.40 -0.82
N VAL A 88 30.34 10.58 0.23
CA VAL A 88 29.26 9.80 0.83
C VAL A 88 28.38 10.73 1.67
N HIS A 89 28.99 11.49 2.58
CA HIS A 89 28.33 12.52 3.37
C HIS A 89 29.34 13.58 3.85
N PRO A 90 28.99 14.89 3.88
CA PRO A 90 29.93 15.96 4.24
C PRO A 90 30.63 15.76 5.60
N ALA A 91 29.89 15.35 6.63
CA ALA A 91 30.43 15.11 7.98
C ALA A 91 31.57 14.06 8.02
N LEU A 92 31.61 13.14 7.05
CA LEU A 92 32.61 12.06 7.05
C LEU A 92 34.03 12.55 6.75
N LYS A 93 34.18 13.72 6.12
CA LYS A 93 35.49 14.36 5.93
C LYS A 93 36.19 14.55 7.27
N GLU A 94 35.48 15.10 8.24
CA GLU A 94 36.05 15.38 9.56
C GLU A 94 36.12 14.11 10.41
N PHE A 95 35.15 13.21 10.32
CA PHE A 95 35.15 11.96 11.08
C PHE A 95 36.34 11.07 10.73
N CYS A 96 36.60 10.88 9.43
CA CYS A 96 37.72 10.05 8.97
C CYS A 96 39.06 10.79 9.03
N GLY A 97 39.07 12.13 9.10
CA GLY A 97 40.28 12.93 9.22
C GLY A 97 40.89 12.97 10.62
N ASN A 98 40.07 12.89 11.68
CA ASN A 98 40.55 12.90 13.08
C ASN A 98 39.66 12.05 14.01
N VAL A 99 39.71 10.73 13.82
CA VAL A 99 38.84 9.75 14.49
C VAL A 99 38.88 9.86 16.02
N GLU A 100 40.08 9.95 16.61
CA GLU A 100 40.23 9.97 18.07
C GLU A 100 39.62 11.22 18.70
N GLN A 101 39.95 12.40 18.16
CA GLN A 101 39.41 13.66 18.66
C GLN A 101 37.89 13.71 18.47
N LYS A 102 37.37 13.26 17.32
CA LYS A 102 35.92 13.26 17.05
C LYS A 102 35.14 12.36 17.99
N CYS A 103 35.66 11.18 18.33
CA CYS A 103 35.06 10.32 19.35
C CYS A 103 35.00 10.99 20.72
N ILE A 104 36.03 11.76 21.11
CA ILE A 104 36.05 12.51 22.37
C ILE A 104 35.04 13.66 22.32
N ASP A 105 35.10 14.50 21.28
CA ASP A 105 34.32 15.73 21.16
C ASP A 105 32.81 15.48 21.04
N LEU A 106 32.42 14.38 20.38
CA LEU A 106 31.01 14.08 20.15
C LEU A 106 30.40 13.24 21.27
N LYS A 107 31.19 12.59 22.13
CA LYS A 107 30.65 11.70 23.18
C LYS A 107 29.64 12.40 24.08
N ASP A 108 30.00 13.56 24.61
CA ASP A 108 29.12 14.31 25.53
C ASP A 108 27.92 14.88 24.77
N LYS A 109 28.12 15.35 23.54
CA LYS A 109 27.02 15.83 22.67
C LYS A 109 26.02 14.71 22.36
N ILE A 110 26.49 13.51 22.02
CA ILE A 110 25.64 12.34 21.76
C ILE A 110 24.85 11.99 23.02
N ASN A 111 25.50 11.95 24.19
CA ASN A 111 24.82 11.68 25.45
C ASN A 111 23.73 12.72 25.73
N THR A 112 24.03 14.01 25.67
CA THR A 112 23.05 15.10 25.86
C THR A 112 21.90 15.01 24.86
N THR A 113 22.19 14.87 23.57
CA THR A 113 21.18 14.78 22.52
C THR A 113 20.30 13.55 22.70
N SER A 114 20.89 12.39 23.01
CA SER A 114 20.14 11.16 23.25
C SER A 114 19.24 11.26 24.48
N ASN A 115 19.67 11.90 25.57
CA ASN A 115 18.83 12.09 26.75
C ASN A 115 17.61 12.98 26.44
N ASN A 116 17.83 14.12 25.78
CA ASN A 116 16.74 15.04 25.41
C ASN A 116 15.70 14.37 24.49
N ILE A 117 16.17 13.57 23.53
CA ILE A 117 15.30 12.81 22.64
C ILE A 117 14.56 11.72 23.40
N TRP A 118 15.24 11.02 24.31
CA TRP A 118 14.62 10.00 25.14
C TRP A 118 13.45 10.58 25.94
N ASP A 119 13.65 11.75 26.57
CA ASP A 119 12.61 12.47 27.30
C ASP A 119 11.42 12.82 26.38
N SER A 120 11.71 13.27 25.16
CA SER A 120 10.68 13.60 24.16
C SER A 120 9.85 12.37 23.75
N LEU A 121 10.51 11.25 23.46
CA LEU A 121 9.83 9.99 23.13
C LEU A 121 9.06 9.44 24.33
N TYR A 122 9.57 9.63 25.54
CA TYR A 122 8.92 9.23 26.78
C TYR A 122 7.66 10.05 27.06
N ASN A 123 7.69 11.36 26.77
CA ASN A 123 6.52 12.21 26.81
C ASN A 123 5.44 11.75 25.81
N ILE A 124 5.83 11.28 24.62
CA ILE A 124 4.87 10.70 23.66
C ILE A 124 4.25 9.43 24.23
N VAL A 125 5.04 8.48 24.72
CA VAL A 125 4.54 7.22 25.29
C VAL A 125 3.63 7.43 26.50
N THR A 126 4.01 8.33 27.40
CA THR A 126 3.17 8.67 28.56
C THR A 126 1.88 9.36 28.13
N SER A 127 1.91 10.20 27.10
CA SER A 127 0.70 10.83 26.55
C SER A 127 -0.23 9.83 25.90
N ILE A 128 0.27 8.80 25.21
CA ILE A 128 -0.54 7.70 24.65
C ILE A 128 -1.36 6.99 25.74
N SER A 129 -0.86 6.94 26.98
CA SER A 129 -1.58 6.34 28.10
C SER A 129 -2.79 7.18 28.58
N ASN A 130 -2.87 8.45 28.16
CA ASN A 130 -3.99 9.34 28.44
C ASN A 130 -5.07 9.18 27.36
N LYS A 131 -6.30 8.85 27.78
CA LYS A 131 -7.44 8.57 26.87
C LYS A 131 -7.82 9.71 25.91
N ASN A 132 -7.34 10.93 26.15
CA ASN A 132 -7.66 12.11 25.35
C ASN A 132 -6.55 12.50 24.36
N PHE A 133 -5.42 11.76 24.34
CA PHE A 133 -4.33 12.04 23.42
C PHE A 133 -4.51 11.25 22.14
N HIS A 134 -4.62 11.94 21.01
CA HIS A 134 -4.63 11.33 19.69
C HIS A 134 -3.21 11.31 19.13
N LEU A 135 -2.70 10.13 18.77
CA LEU A 135 -1.35 9.98 18.22
C LEU A 135 -1.34 10.34 16.74
N GLU A 136 -1.09 11.60 16.44
CA GLU A 136 -1.06 12.08 15.06
C GLU A 136 0.11 11.53 14.23
N LYS A 137 -0.04 11.57 12.91
CA LYS A 137 1.01 11.17 11.94
C LYS A 137 2.33 11.92 12.16
N ALA A 138 2.28 13.18 12.61
CA ALA A 138 3.47 13.99 12.91
C ALA A 138 4.32 13.37 14.04
N HIS A 139 3.67 12.91 15.13
CA HIS A 139 4.35 12.20 16.22
C HIS A 139 5.02 10.91 15.72
N CYS A 140 4.33 10.16 14.86
CA CYS A 140 4.87 8.94 14.27
C CYS A 140 6.09 9.18 13.39
N ASN A 141 6.04 10.23 12.56
CA ASN A 141 7.16 10.63 11.71
C ASN A 141 8.36 11.10 12.56
N TYR A 142 8.11 11.92 13.58
CA TYR A 142 9.14 12.35 14.52
C TYR A 142 9.80 11.15 15.22
N ALA A 143 8.99 10.28 15.82
CA ALA A 143 9.50 9.10 16.51
C ALA A 143 10.27 8.17 15.58
N HIS A 144 9.78 7.93 14.35
CA HIS A 144 10.51 7.14 13.36
C HIS A 144 11.91 7.70 13.09
N VAL A 145 12.01 9.01 12.86
CA VAL A 145 13.30 9.66 12.59
C VAL A 145 14.24 9.57 13.80
N GLN A 146 13.77 9.90 15.00
CA GLN A 146 14.61 9.87 16.19
C GLN A 146 15.05 8.45 16.55
N CYS A 147 14.14 7.47 16.43
CA CYS A 147 14.45 6.07 16.67
C CYS A 147 15.50 5.56 15.70
N MET A 148 15.49 5.95 14.43
CA MET A 148 16.52 5.55 13.48
C MET A 148 17.95 5.94 13.92
N PHE A 149 18.13 7.07 14.62
CA PHE A 149 19.44 7.49 15.13
C PHE A 149 19.88 6.72 16.37
N PHE A 150 18.95 6.46 17.31
CA PHE A 150 19.30 6.03 18.66
C PHE A 150 18.78 4.63 19.02
N GLN A 151 18.17 3.88 18.10
CA GLN A 151 17.58 2.58 18.41
C GLN A 151 18.58 1.54 18.95
N GLU A 152 19.86 1.63 18.60
CA GLU A 152 20.90 0.72 19.12
C GLU A 152 21.29 1.01 20.59
N PHE A 153 20.79 2.11 21.17
CA PHE A 153 20.98 2.46 22.56
C PHE A 153 19.96 1.69 23.41
N SER A 154 20.41 1.12 24.54
CA SER A 154 19.61 0.17 25.33
C SER A 154 18.30 0.75 25.87
N SER A 155 18.24 2.05 26.14
CA SER A 155 17.06 2.75 26.64
C SER A 155 16.01 3.08 25.57
N PHE A 156 16.38 3.00 24.29
CA PHE A 156 15.53 3.39 23.16
C PHE A 156 14.76 2.22 22.55
N SER A 157 15.31 1.02 22.55
CA SER A 157 14.69 -0.10 21.83
C SER A 157 13.25 -0.37 22.28
N SER A 158 12.95 -0.30 23.58
CA SER A 158 11.60 -0.53 24.09
C SER A 158 10.64 0.61 23.74
N ILE A 159 11.08 1.86 23.88
CA ILE A 159 10.24 3.05 23.63
C ILE A 159 9.90 3.19 22.14
N CYS A 160 10.88 2.95 21.28
CA CYS A 160 10.71 2.97 19.84
C CYS A 160 9.78 1.86 19.35
N ASP A 161 9.93 0.65 19.90
CA ASP A 161 9.06 -0.47 19.58
C ASP A 161 7.60 -0.19 20.02
N GLN A 162 7.40 0.42 21.20
CA GLN A 162 6.06 0.82 21.68
C GLN A 162 5.43 1.88 20.78
N ILE A 163 6.14 2.96 20.45
CA ILE A 163 5.60 4.01 19.58
C ILE A 163 5.30 3.45 18.19
N ALA A 164 6.17 2.61 17.62
CA ALA A 164 5.94 2.00 16.32
C ALA A 164 4.68 1.12 16.29
N GLU A 165 4.43 0.33 17.34
CA GLU A 165 3.20 -0.46 17.45
C GLU A 165 1.96 0.42 17.55
N GLN A 166 2.02 1.49 18.34
CA GLN A 166 0.90 2.43 18.49
C GLN A 166 0.63 3.22 17.20
N CYS A 167 1.67 3.66 16.50
CA CYS A 167 1.56 4.29 15.18
C CYS A 167 0.91 3.36 14.15
N HIS A 168 1.34 2.09 14.13
CA HIS A 168 0.73 1.09 13.25
C HIS A 168 -0.76 0.90 13.54
N HIS A 169 -1.15 0.93 14.83
CA HIS A 169 -2.55 0.82 15.23
C HIS A 169 -3.36 2.07 14.86
N GLN A 170 -2.91 3.26 15.27
CA GLN A 170 -3.64 4.52 15.10
C GLN A 170 -3.85 4.88 13.63
N ILE A 171 -2.83 4.73 12.79
CA ILE A 171 -2.93 5.06 11.36
C ILE A 171 -3.93 4.14 10.66
N ASN A 172 -3.94 2.84 10.99
CA ASN A 172 -4.91 1.90 10.42
C ASN A 172 -6.35 2.18 10.90
N GLU A 173 -6.52 2.60 12.15
CA GLU A 173 -7.83 2.99 12.69
C GLU A 173 -8.33 4.30 12.03
N ASP A 174 -7.47 5.31 11.92
CA ASP A 174 -7.80 6.57 11.25
C ASP A 174 -8.17 6.34 9.78
N LEU A 175 -7.47 5.43 9.10
CA LEU A 175 -7.79 5.01 7.74
C LEU A 175 -9.18 4.38 7.64
N ALA A 176 -9.54 3.50 8.58
CA ALA A 176 -10.86 2.87 8.62
C ALA A 176 -11.96 3.90 8.87
N TYR A 177 -11.74 4.85 9.80
CA TYR A 177 -12.66 5.94 10.04
C TYR A 177 -12.78 6.88 8.86
N GLU A 178 -11.69 7.24 8.20
CA GLU A 178 -11.72 8.10 7.01
C GLU A 178 -12.47 7.43 5.86
N ALA A 179 -12.27 6.12 5.64
CA ALA A 179 -13.01 5.37 4.64
C ALA A 179 -14.53 5.34 4.93
N LEU A 180 -14.94 5.09 6.19
CA LEU A 180 -16.36 5.14 6.58
C LEU A 180 -16.93 6.56 6.56
N LEU A 181 -16.15 7.57 6.91
CA LEU A 181 -16.58 8.97 6.87
C LEU A 181 -16.93 9.40 5.44
N ARG A 182 -16.16 8.93 4.45
CA ARG A 182 -16.41 9.22 3.03
C ARG A 182 -17.66 8.55 2.47
N THR A 183 -18.22 7.54 3.13
CA THR A 183 -19.51 6.94 2.75
C THR A 183 -20.70 7.66 3.37
N LEU A 184 -20.49 8.50 4.40
CA LEU A 184 -21.57 9.19 5.08
C LEU A 184 -22.06 10.42 4.29
N PRO A 185 -23.38 10.57 4.08
CA PRO A 185 -23.94 11.79 3.52
C PRO A 185 -23.60 13.04 4.33
N LYS A 186 -23.47 14.18 3.64
CA LYS A 186 -23.11 15.48 4.24
C LYS A 186 -24.05 15.90 5.37
N ASN A 187 -25.33 15.53 5.31
CA ASN A 187 -26.37 15.93 6.26
C ASN A 187 -26.63 14.91 7.40
N VAL A 188 -25.83 13.84 7.52
CA VAL A 188 -25.96 12.93 8.67
C VAL A 188 -25.49 13.64 9.94
N GLU A 189 -26.44 13.99 10.82
CA GLU A 189 -26.17 14.66 12.10
C GLU A 189 -26.65 13.85 13.31
N SER A 190 -27.42 12.78 13.10
CA SER A 190 -27.92 11.91 14.17
C SER A 190 -27.21 10.56 14.21
N GLN A 191 -27.06 10.03 15.43
CA GLN A 191 -26.51 8.70 15.69
C GLN A 191 -27.24 7.62 14.88
N VAL A 192 -28.58 7.63 14.89
CA VAL A 192 -29.40 6.63 14.19
C VAL A 192 -29.17 6.68 12.67
N ALA A 193 -29.15 7.87 12.07
CA ALA A 193 -28.92 8.02 10.64
C ALA A 193 -27.50 7.59 10.24
N CYS A 194 -26.51 7.86 11.10
CA CYS A 194 -25.15 7.35 10.91
C CYS A 194 -25.13 5.83 10.93
N GLU A 195 -25.74 5.22 11.94
CA GLU A 195 -25.72 3.77 12.11
C GLU A 195 -26.38 3.03 10.94
N GLU A 196 -27.49 3.56 10.40
CA GLU A 196 -28.14 3.00 9.21
C GLU A 196 -27.25 3.06 7.97
N LYS A 197 -26.55 4.18 7.75
CA LYS A 197 -25.67 4.36 6.59
C LYS A 197 -24.37 3.57 6.67
N ILE A 198 -23.81 3.46 7.87
CA ILE A 198 -22.64 2.62 8.10
C ILE A 198 -22.98 1.15 7.86
N LYS A 199 -24.18 0.67 8.20
CA LYS A 199 -24.56 -0.73 7.93
C LYS A 199 -24.37 -1.12 6.47
N GLU A 200 -24.91 -0.31 5.56
CA GLU A 200 -24.79 -0.54 4.11
C GLU A 200 -23.33 -0.49 3.65
N SER A 201 -22.59 0.51 4.12
CA SER A 201 -21.16 0.70 3.80
C SER A 201 -20.32 -0.46 4.29
N CYS A 202 -20.56 -0.91 5.52
CA CYS A 202 -19.89 -2.01 6.17
C CYS A 202 -20.18 -3.34 5.49
N PHE A 203 -21.41 -3.59 5.05
CA PHE A 203 -21.72 -4.79 4.25
C PHE A 203 -20.81 -4.90 3.01
N LYS A 204 -20.52 -3.76 2.36
CA LYS A 204 -19.66 -3.68 1.17
C LYS A 204 -18.15 -3.71 1.50
N LEU A 205 -17.72 -3.02 2.57
CA LEU A 205 -16.30 -2.76 2.87
C LEU A 205 -15.66 -3.66 3.93
N ASN A 206 -16.44 -4.49 4.65
CA ASN A 206 -15.92 -5.27 5.79
C ASN A 206 -14.81 -6.28 5.43
N LYS A 207 -14.61 -6.57 4.14
CA LYS A 207 -13.54 -7.47 3.65
C LYS A 207 -12.26 -6.74 3.24
N GLU A 208 -12.24 -5.41 3.32
CA GLU A 208 -11.12 -4.63 2.80
C GLU A 208 -9.99 -4.44 3.81
N SER A 209 -10.31 -4.39 5.10
CA SER A 209 -9.35 -4.21 6.19
C SER A 209 -9.88 -4.80 7.49
N TYR A 210 -8.98 -5.34 8.32
CA TYR A 210 -9.27 -5.75 9.69
C TYR A 210 -9.86 -4.60 10.51
N TYR A 211 -9.26 -3.41 10.41
CA TYR A 211 -9.70 -2.25 11.19
C TYR A 211 -11.05 -1.72 10.72
N LEU A 212 -11.34 -1.82 9.41
CA LEU A 212 -12.69 -1.54 8.90
C LEU A 212 -13.72 -2.51 9.45
N LEU A 213 -13.44 -3.81 9.37
CA LEU A 213 -14.30 -4.84 9.95
C LEU A 213 -14.55 -4.58 11.44
N TRP A 214 -13.49 -4.24 12.18
CA TRP A 214 -13.55 -3.90 13.60
C TRP A 214 -14.42 -2.66 13.88
N SER A 215 -14.27 -1.58 13.12
CA SER A 215 -15.13 -0.39 13.22
C SER A 215 -16.59 -0.72 12.90
N CYS A 216 -16.83 -1.59 11.92
CA CYS A 216 -18.16 -2.07 11.57
C CYS A 216 -18.82 -2.91 12.68
N PHE A 217 -18.06 -3.73 13.39
CA PHE A 217 -18.53 -4.43 14.59
C PHE A 217 -18.92 -3.46 15.71
N GLN A 218 -18.20 -2.35 15.84
CA GLN A 218 -18.44 -1.31 16.84
C GLN A 218 -19.32 -0.17 16.31
N LYS A 219 -20.36 -0.49 15.55
CA LYS A 219 -21.19 0.49 14.83
C LYS A 219 -21.59 1.72 15.67
N GLU A 220 -22.06 1.53 16.90
CA GLU A 220 -22.47 2.63 17.80
C GLU A 220 -21.28 3.55 18.14
N TYR A 221 -20.21 3.01 18.70
CA TYR A 221 -18.98 3.74 19.05
C TYR A 221 -18.32 4.38 17.83
N THR A 222 -18.31 3.68 16.70
CA THR A 222 -17.80 4.19 15.43
C THR A 222 -18.59 5.42 14.97
N CYS A 223 -19.92 5.39 15.06
CA CYS A 223 -20.75 6.54 14.72
C CYS A 223 -20.54 7.74 15.64
N GLU A 224 -20.39 7.52 16.96
CA GLU A 224 -20.06 8.59 17.90
C GLU A 224 -18.77 9.31 17.48
N ASN A 225 -17.71 8.55 17.20
CA ASN A 225 -16.43 9.10 16.77
C ASN A 225 -16.50 9.79 15.41
N LEU A 226 -17.23 9.22 14.44
CA LEU A 226 -17.36 9.79 13.10
C LEU A 226 -18.14 11.12 13.13
N LEU A 227 -19.19 11.21 13.94
CA LEU A 227 -19.93 12.47 14.11
C LEU A 227 -19.06 13.56 14.76
N ILE A 228 -18.20 13.20 15.72
CA ILE A 228 -17.21 14.13 16.29
C ILE A 228 -16.20 14.58 15.21
N LYS A 229 -15.60 13.64 14.46
CA LYS A 229 -14.61 13.96 13.41
C LYS A 229 -15.21 14.81 12.29
N LYS A 230 -16.45 14.53 11.89
CA LYS A 230 -17.17 15.27 10.84
C LYS A 230 -17.30 16.77 11.15
N ASN A 231 -17.56 17.12 12.41
CA ASN A 231 -17.67 18.52 12.84
C ASN A 231 -16.34 19.29 12.72
N ASN A 232 -15.21 18.58 12.60
CA ASN A 232 -13.87 19.16 12.45
C ASN A 232 -13.36 19.17 10.99
N CYS A 233 -14.15 18.67 10.02
CA CYS A 233 -13.73 18.56 8.63
C CYS A 233 -13.82 19.88 7.84
N LYS A 234 -12.72 20.63 7.73
CA LYS A 234 -12.57 21.74 6.77
C LYS A 234 -12.07 21.30 5.37
N SER A 235 -11.58 20.07 5.18
CA SER A 235 -10.73 19.71 4.03
C SER A 235 -11.26 18.63 3.06
N LEU A 236 -12.45 18.04 3.27
CA LEU A 236 -12.96 16.93 2.43
C LEU A 236 -13.33 17.30 0.97
N LYS A 237 -12.99 18.51 0.50
CA LYS A 237 -13.53 19.11 -0.73
C LYS A 237 -12.66 18.90 -1.98
N LYS A 238 -11.35 18.65 -1.85
CA LYS A 238 -10.41 18.84 -2.98
C LYS A 238 -10.06 17.59 -3.79
N ASP A 239 -10.55 16.43 -3.37
CA ASP A 239 -9.91 15.16 -3.72
C ASP A 239 -10.76 14.20 -4.57
N ILE A 240 -12.00 14.56 -4.90
CA ILE A 240 -12.94 13.76 -5.71
C ILE A 240 -13.18 14.40 -7.09
N GLU A 241 -12.78 15.65 -7.30
CA GLU A 241 -12.91 16.33 -8.59
C GLU A 241 -11.77 15.90 -9.53
N ASN A 242 -12.04 14.88 -10.37
CA ASN A 242 -11.54 14.69 -11.74
C ASN A 242 -11.19 13.23 -12.09
N THR A 243 -12.18 12.33 -12.15
CA THR A 243 -12.07 11.14 -13.01
C THR A 243 -13.45 10.77 -13.56
N PHE A 244 -13.71 11.05 -14.84
CA PHE A 244 -14.78 10.34 -15.55
C PHE A 244 -14.28 8.90 -15.78
N GLN A 245 -15.03 7.90 -15.31
CA GLN A 245 -14.71 6.49 -15.48
C GLN A 245 -15.69 5.84 -16.47
N GLU A 246 -15.18 4.91 -17.28
CA GLU A 246 -15.95 4.13 -18.27
C GLU A 246 -16.93 3.12 -17.62
N PHE A 247 -16.87 2.95 -16.29
CA PHE A 247 -17.67 2.04 -15.48
C PHE A 247 -18.24 2.76 -14.24
N PRO A 248 -19.37 2.31 -13.66
CA PRO A 248 -19.76 2.75 -12.32
C PRO A 248 -18.58 2.48 -11.37
N PRO A 249 -18.09 3.49 -10.65
CA PRO A 249 -17.05 3.26 -9.65
C PRO A 249 -17.60 2.28 -8.61
N THR A 250 -16.78 1.32 -8.23
CA THR A 250 -17.02 0.57 -6.99
C THR A 250 -17.02 1.54 -5.80
N LEU A 251 -17.69 1.20 -4.70
CA LEU A 251 -17.69 2.04 -3.49
C LEU A 251 -16.25 2.39 -3.04
N GLN A 252 -15.31 1.46 -3.21
CA GLN A 252 -13.88 1.64 -2.95
C GLN A 252 -13.27 2.75 -3.83
N GLU A 253 -13.64 2.81 -5.10
CA GLU A 253 -13.18 3.86 -6.03
C GLU A 253 -13.85 5.21 -5.70
N GLU A 254 -15.15 5.21 -5.40
CA GLU A 254 -15.90 6.42 -5.01
C GLU A 254 -15.27 7.13 -3.80
N ILE A 255 -14.90 6.36 -2.77
CA ILE A 255 -14.27 6.91 -1.56
C ILE A 255 -12.75 7.09 -1.69
N GLY A 256 -12.15 6.72 -2.82
CA GLY A 256 -10.71 6.76 -3.02
C GLY A 256 -9.94 5.87 -2.03
N PHE A 257 -10.47 4.68 -1.74
CA PHE A 257 -9.95 3.74 -0.76
C PHE A 257 -8.52 3.27 -1.07
N TYR A 258 -8.21 3.01 -2.34
CA TYR A 258 -6.86 2.64 -2.75
C TYR A 258 -5.84 3.78 -2.57
N ARG A 259 -6.27 5.04 -2.75
CA ARG A 259 -5.40 6.20 -2.46
C ARG A 259 -5.10 6.30 -0.97
N LEU A 260 -6.12 6.10 -0.14
CA LEU A 260 -5.97 6.03 1.31
C LEU A 260 -4.97 4.93 1.71
N HIS A 261 -4.99 3.78 1.02
CA HIS A 261 -4.03 2.71 1.23
C HIS A 261 -2.59 3.10 0.90
N ASP A 262 -2.39 3.77 -0.23
CA ASP A 262 -1.07 4.24 -0.65
C ASP A 262 -0.52 5.28 0.34
N GLU A 263 -1.38 6.17 0.86
CA GLU A 263 -1.03 7.12 1.91
C GLU A 263 -0.60 6.42 3.21
N ALA A 264 -1.33 5.40 3.65
CA ALA A 264 -0.95 4.64 4.84
C ALA A 264 0.38 3.88 4.64
N ALA A 265 0.60 3.30 3.46
CA ALA A 265 1.85 2.65 3.11
C ALA A 265 3.04 3.61 3.15
N ALA A 266 2.84 4.88 2.76
CA ALA A 266 3.85 5.93 2.86
C ALA A 266 4.28 6.24 4.31
N HIS A 267 3.43 5.96 5.29
CA HIS A 267 3.72 6.04 6.72
C HIS A 267 4.16 4.70 7.34
N GLY A 268 4.58 3.74 6.51
CA GLY A 268 5.10 2.46 6.99
C GLY A 268 4.02 1.45 7.39
N VAL A 269 2.74 1.72 7.09
CA VAL A 269 1.63 0.91 7.59
C VAL A 269 1.13 -0.06 6.53
N LEU A 270 0.83 -1.29 6.96
CA LEU A 270 0.18 -2.31 6.14
C LEU A 270 -1.31 -2.33 6.42
N ILE A 271 -2.13 -2.26 5.38
CA ILE A 271 -3.53 -2.65 5.49
C ILE A 271 -3.60 -4.17 5.56
N ILE A 272 -4.05 -4.63 6.72
CA ILE A 272 -4.25 -6.04 7.01
C ILE A 272 -5.61 -6.43 6.44
N LYS A 273 -5.61 -7.22 5.36
CA LYS A 273 -6.86 -7.78 4.82
C LYS A 273 -7.39 -8.88 5.74
N PRO A 274 -8.71 -8.95 5.97
CA PRO A 274 -9.33 -10.12 6.59
C PRO A 274 -9.07 -11.37 5.75
N ILE A 275 -8.73 -12.50 6.37
CA ILE A 275 -8.51 -13.76 5.65
C ILE A 275 -9.87 -14.32 5.19
N SER A 276 -10.00 -14.54 3.88
CA SER A 276 -11.26 -14.79 3.13
C SER A 276 -11.98 -16.14 3.39
N THR A 277 -11.51 -17.00 4.29
CA THR A 277 -12.11 -18.33 4.52
C THR A 277 -12.86 -18.35 5.85
N GLY A 278 -14.07 -18.95 5.86
CA GLY A 278 -15.16 -18.87 6.87
C GLY A 278 -14.84 -19.15 8.35
N PHE A 279 -13.57 -19.31 8.70
CA PHE A 279 -13.08 -19.44 10.08
C PHE A 279 -12.89 -18.08 10.78
N ASN A 280 -12.58 -17.02 10.02
CA ASN A 280 -12.10 -15.75 10.59
C ASN A 280 -13.19 -14.76 11.01
N ARG A 281 -14.45 -15.00 10.61
CA ARG A 281 -15.59 -14.16 11.02
C ARG A 281 -15.95 -14.35 12.50
N PHE A 282 -15.60 -15.51 13.08
CA PHE A 282 -15.93 -15.89 14.46
C PHE A 282 -14.81 -15.60 15.46
N ILE A 283 -13.56 -15.53 15.01
CA ILE A 283 -12.39 -15.31 15.87
C ILE A 283 -12.10 -13.80 16.08
N LEU A 284 -12.64 -12.93 15.23
CA LEU A 284 -12.67 -11.48 15.50
C LEU A 284 -13.82 -11.04 16.39
N LEU A 285 -14.76 -11.94 16.63
CA LEU A 285 -15.97 -11.75 17.41
C LEU A 285 -15.75 -11.80 18.93
N ALA A 286 -14.61 -12.31 19.37
CA ALA A 286 -14.47 -12.80 20.74
C ALA A 286 -14.04 -11.74 21.78
N TYR A 287 -14.05 -10.44 21.44
CA TYR A 287 -13.65 -9.37 22.37
C TYR A 287 -14.48 -8.08 22.43
N HIS A 288 -15.52 -7.86 21.64
CA HIS A 288 -16.34 -6.65 21.81
C HIS A 288 -17.51 -6.79 22.77
N ILE A 289 -17.21 -7.04 24.05
CA ILE A 289 -17.90 -6.42 25.19
C ILE A 289 -16.87 -6.31 26.32
N LYS A 290 -16.69 -5.12 26.91
CA LYS A 290 -16.21 -5.03 28.30
C LYS A 290 -17.19 -5.81 29.17
N ASN A 291 -16.94 -7.11 29.41
CA ASN A 291 -17.76 -7.82 30.38
C ASN A 291 -16.99 -8.88 31.18
N THR A 292 -17.36 -8.88 32.44
CA THR A 292 -16.84 -9.52 33.66
C THR A 292 -16.70 -11.06 33.63
N ALA A 293 -16.99 -11.73 32.52
CA ALA A 293 -16.99 -13.19 32.42
C ALA A 293 -15.58 -13.73 32.06
N ARG A 294 -15.07 -14.67 32.86
CA ARG A 294 -13.75 -15.29 32.67
C ARG A 294 -13.66 -16.32 31.53
N ASN A 295 -14.78 -16.83 31.01
CA ASN A 295 -14.80 -17.94 30.03
C ASN A 295 -15.13 -17.45 28.60
N ARG A 296 -14.32 -17.84 27.61
CA ARG A 296 -14.47 -17.52 26.18
C ARG A 296 -15.83 -17.94 25.61
N THR A 297 -16.28 -19.17 25.87
CA THR A 297 -17.57 -19.71 25.37
C THR A 297 -18.76 -18.90 25.86
N LYS A 298 -18.76 -18.50 27.13
CA LYS A 298 -19.83 -17.66 27.71
C LYS A 298 -19.90 -16.26 27.08
N ARG A 299 -18.76 -15.70 26.68
CA ARG A 299 -18.74 -14.41 25.97
C ARG A 299 -19.30 -14.55 24.56
N CYS A 300 -18.97 -15.64 23.87
CA CYS A 300 -19.51 -15.95 22.55
C CYS A 300 -21.04 -16.04 22.58
N ILE A 301 -21.62 -16.81 23.52
CA ILE A 301 -23.09 -16.98 23.64
C ILE A 301 -23.80 -15.63 23.80
N LYS A 302 -23.33 -14.81 24.75
CA LYS A 302 -23.91 -13.48 25.00
C LYS A 302 -23.84 -12.56 23.78
N TYR A 303 -22.79 -12.71 22.98
CA TYR A 303 -22.61 -11.89 21.78
C TYR A 303 -23.52 -12.36 20.65
N LEU A 304 -23.69 -13.67 20.46
CA LEU A 304 -24.66 -14.24 19.53
C LEU A 304 -26.10 -13.82 19.88
N GLU A 305 -26.45 -13.80 21.17
CA GLU A 305 -27.76 -13.35 21.65
C GLU A 305 -28.06 -11.87 21.31
N ASN A 306 -27.05 -11.00 21.33
CA ASN A 306 -27.21 -9.58 20.97
C ASN A 306 -27.26 -9.36 19.45
N CYS A 307 -26.52 -10.17 18.68
CA CYS A 307 -26.46 -10.13 17.21
C CYS A 307 -26.32 -8.73 16.58
N ALA A 308 -25.62 -7.79 17.23
CA ALA A 308 -25.46 -6.43 16.71
C ALA A 308 -24.75 -6.36 15.33
N PHE A 309 -24.13 -7.47 14.91
CA PHE A 309 -23.27 -7.64 13.74
C PHE A 309 -23.86 -8.51 12.63
N GLY A 310 -25.04 -9.12 12.83
CA GLY A 310 -25.63 -10.05 11.85
C GLY A 310 -25.75 -9.44 10.45
N TYR A 311 -25.94 -8.12 10.38
CA TYR A 311 -26.06 -7.36 9.14
C TYR A 311 -24.80 -7.34 8.26
N LEU A 312 -23.62 -7.72 8.76
CA LEU A 312 -22.38 -7.60 7.99
C LEU A 312 -22.31 -8.62 6.85
N THR A 313 -22.87 -9.82 7.06
CA THR A 313 -22.79 -10.94 6.12
C THR A 313 -23.88 -11.97 6.41
N GLU A 314 -24.41 -12.63 5.37
CA GLU A 314 -25.41 -13.70 5.51
C GLU A 314 -24.98 -14.84 6.46
N GLU A 315 -23.69 -15.17 6.48
CA GLU A 315 -23.14 -16.20 7.36
C GLU A 315 -23.27 -15.85 8.84
N LEU A 316 -23.05 -14.57 9.18
CA LEU A 316 -23.21 -14.07 10.55
C LEU A 316 -24.67 -14.04 10.97
N GLU A 317 -25.56 -13.62 10.06
CA GLU A 317 -27.00 -13.63 10.26
C GLU A 317 -27.52 -15.05 10.55
N ASN A 318 -27.09 -16.04 9.77
CA ASN A 318 -27.46 -17.44 9.97
C ASN A 318 -27.05 -17.97 11.35
N LEU A 319 -25.90 -17.52 11.87
CA LEU A 319 -25.42 -17.95 13.18
C LEU A 319 -26.16 -17.29 14.33
N CYS A 320 -26.55 -16.03 14.18
CA CYS A 320 -27.43 -15.40 15.15
C CYS A 320 -28.82 -16.06 15.22
N ASN A 321 -29.29 -16.60 14.10
CA ASN A 321 -30.59 -17.27 14.02
C ASN A 321 -30.54 -18.72 14.50
N THR A 322 -29.36 -19.23 14.92
CA THR A 322 -29.21 -20.60 15.42
C THR A 322 -29.81 -20.74 16.82
N THR A 323 -30.56 -21.82 17.06
CA THR A 323 -31.21 -22.07 18.34
C THR A 323 -30.27 -22.60 19.44
N ASN A 324 -29.14 -23.20 19.07
CA ASN A 324 -28.16 -23.79 19.98
C ASN A 324 -26.82 -23.02 19.99
N HIS A 325 -26.80 -21.86 20.64
CA HIS A 325 -25.59 -21.04 20.75
C HIS A 325 -24.44 -21.72 21.50
N ASP A 326 -24.73 -22.62 22.45
CA ASP A 326 -23.71 -23.35 23.21
C ASP A 326 -22.85 -24.21 22.30
N GLU A 327 -23.48 -25.07 21.48
CA GLU A 327 -22.78 -25.97 20.56
C GLU A 327 -21.96 -25.20 19.53
N VAL A 328 -22.53 -24.12 18.99
CA VAL A 328 -21.84 -23.23 18.04
C VAL A 328 -20.59 -22.63 18.69
N CYS A 329 -20.72 -22.08 19.89
CA CYS A 329 -19.60 -21.44 20.59
C CYS A 329 -18.53 -22.45 21.05
N GLU A 330 -18.89 -23.67 21.41
CA GLU A 330 -17.92 -24.73 21.70
C GLU A 330 -17.14 -25.17 20.46
N LYS A 331 -17.80 -25.26 19.31
CA LYS A 331 -17.14 -25.54 18.03
C LYS A 331 -16.14 -24.44 17.69
N ILE A 332 -16.54 -23.18 17.81
CA ILE A 332 -15.66 -22.02 17.56
C ILE A 332 -14.45 -22.04 18.53
N ASP A 333 -14.64 -22.39 19.81
CA ASP A 333 -13.51 -22.43 20.76
C ASP A 333 -12.47 -23.51 20.41
N ARG A 334 -12.92 -24.70 19.97
CA ARG A 334 -12.02 -25.76 19.46
C ARG A 334 -11.25 -25.31 18.24
N GLU A 335 -11.96 -24.69 17.31
CA GLU A 335 -11.42 -24.10 16.09
C GLU A 335 -10.33 -23.04 16.39
N VAL A 336 -10.59 -22.12 17.32
CA VAL A 336 -9.59 -21.15 17.81
C VAL A 336 -8.34 -21.86 18.33
N GLN A 337 -8.52 -22.93 19.11
CA GLN A 337 -7.41 -23.65 19.72
C GLN A 337 -6.52 -24.32 18.65
N GLU A 338 -7.12 -24.98 17.66
CA GLU A 338 -6.40 -25.59 16.54
C GLU A 338 -5.62 -24.54 15.72
N GLU A 339 -6.23 -23.38 15.47
CA GLU A 339 -5.55 -22.27 14.80
C GLU A 339 -4.41 -21.69 15.64
N CYS A 340 -4.57 -21.59 16.96
CA CYS A 340 -3.49 -21.17 17.85
C CYS A 340 -2.29 -22.13 17.76
N ASP A 341 -2.53 -23.44 17.73
CA ASP A 341 -1.46 -24.44 17.61
C ASP A 341 -0.77 -24.37 16.24
N SER A 342 -1.55 -24.27 15.16
CA SER A 342 -1.03 -24.06 13.80
C SER A 342 -0.22 -22.76 13.69
N PHE A 343 -0.73 -21.68 14.28
CA PHE A 343 -0.08 -20.38 14.29
C PHE A 343 1.22 -20.40 15.07
N LYS A 344 1.25 -21.07 16.23
CA LYS A 344 2.47 -21.28 17.03
C LYS A 344 3.56 -21.95 16.21
N LEU A 345 3.22 -23.05 15.54
CA LEU A 345 4.16 -23.78 14.69
C LEU A 345 4.67 -22.90 13.54
N ALA A 346 3.80 -22.08 12.94
CA ALA A 346 4.19 -21.17 11.88
C ALA A 346 5.14 -20.06 12.38
N LEU A 347 4.88 -19.46 13.54
CA LEU A 347 5.76 -18.48 14.18
C LEU A 347 7.12 -19.09 14.55
N GLN A 348 7.14 -20.31 15.09
CA GLN A 348 8.37 -21.05 15.39
C GLN A 348 9.20 -21.34 14.14
N LYS A 349 8.58 -21.79 13.05
CA LYS A 349 9.25 -22.02 11.77
C LYS A 349 9.90 -20.75 11.19
N LYS A 350 9.34 -19.58 11.49
CA LYS A 350 9.94 -18.29 11.10
C LYS A 350 11.01 -17.79 12.05
N GLY A 351 11.22 -18.45 13.19
CA GLY A 351 12.13 -18.01 14.23
C GLY A 351 11.61 -16.80 15.01
N LEU A 352 10.29 -16.57 15.04
CA LEU A 352 9.66 -15.47 15.79
C LEU A 352 9.49 -15.79 17.29
N MET A 353 9.74 -17.04 17.68
CA MET A 353 9.69 -17.49 19.06
C MET A 353 11.11 -17.92 19.51
N GLY A 354 11.70 -17.21 20.46
CA GLY A 354 13.04 -17.51 20.96
C GLY A 354 13.79 -16.31 21.59
N LYS A 355 15.06 -16.51 21.95
CA LYS A 355 15.96 -15.45 22.43
C LYS A 355 16.58 -14.68 21.26
N ASN A 356 16.80 -13.37 21.42
CA ASN A 356 17.44 -12.48 20.43
C ASN A 356 16.72 -12.35 19.08
N VAL A 357 15.40 -12.61 19.04
CA VAL A 357 14.60 -12.52 17.79
C VAL A 357 14.61 -11.11 17.20
N LYS A 358 14.48 -10.06 18.04
CA LYS A 358 14.42 -8.66 17.59
C LYS A 358 15.61 -8.25 16.72
N SER A 359 16.84 -8.49 17.18
CA SER A 359 18.05 -8.06 16.48
C SER A 359 18.24 -8.77 15.12
N GLN A 360 17.73 -10.00 14.97
CA GLN A 360 17.78 -10.72 13.71
C GLN A 360 16.75 -10.18 12.69
N PHE A 361 15.55 -9.82 13.16
CA PHE A 361 14.45 -9.40 12.31
C PHE A 361 14.56 -7.99 11.76
N TYR A 362 15.32 -7.12 12.43
CA TYR A 362 15.48 -5.72 12.03
C TYR A 362 16.63 -5.48 11.05
N THR A 363 17.34 -6.53 10.63
CA THR A 363 18.41 -6.43 9.62
C THR A 363 17.85 -6.15 8.22
N LEU A 364 18.58 -5.40 7.39
CA LEU A 364 18.14 -5.01 6.04
C LEU A 364 17.77 -6.21 5.16
N ASN A 365 18.56 -7.29 5.20
CA ASN A 365 18.26 -8.52 4.47
C ASN A 365 16.94 -9.16 4.94
N LYS A 366 16.74 -9.25 6.26
CA LYS A 366 15.54 -9.85 6.82
C LYS A 366 14.30 -8.99 6.55
N LEU A 367 14.40 -7.67 6.65
CA LEU A 367 13.33 -6.74 6.29
C LEU A 367 12.92 -6.90 4.82
N SER A 368 13.87 -7.01 3.88
CA SER A 368 13.57 -7.30 2.46
C SER A 368 12.75 -8.58 2.30
N LYS A 369 13.07 -9.64 3.06
CA LYS A 369 12.32 -10.91 3.00
C LYS A 369 10.86 -10.76 3.43
N ILE A 370 10.60 -9.97 4.48
CA ILE A 370 9.29 -9.89 5.15
C ILE A 370 8.20 -9.31 4.25
N ILE A 371 8.51 -8.25 3.50
CA ILE A 371 7.55 -7.49 2.66
C ILE A 371 6.92 -8.37 1.58
N TYR A 372 7.70 -9.37 1.18
CA TYR A 372 7.58 -10.00 -0.11
C TYR A 372 7.09 -11.43 0.02
N GLU A 373 7.39 -12.08 1.13
CA GLU A 373 6.96 -13.44 1.39
C GLU A 373 5.53 -13.43 1.97
N GLU A 374 4.56 -13.89 1.17
CA GLU A 374 3.12 -13.91 1.48
C GLU A 374 2.80 -14.50 2.87
N SER A 375 3.58 -15.50 3.30
CA SER A 375 3.42 -16.10 4.62
C SER A 375 3.55 -15.11 5.78
N TYR A 376 4.36 -14.04 5.66
CA TYR A 376 4.44 -13.00 6.70
C TYR A 376 3.18 -12.12 6.74
N THR A 377 2.60 -11.80 5.57
CA THR A 377 1.31 -11.10 5.49
C THR A 377 0.20 -11.92 6.13
N THR A 378 0.18 -13.24 5.90
CA THR A 378 -0.74 -14.16 6.57
C THR A 378 -0.53 -14.15 8.09
N LEU A 379 0.72 -14.22 8.57
CA LEU A 379 1.05 -14.20 10.00
C LEU A 379 0.67 -12.87 10.67
N ILE A 380 0.87 -11.73 10.00
CA ILE A 380 0.43 -10.42 10.50
C ILE A 380 -1.09 -10.36 10.61
N SER A 381 -1.77 -10.91 9.61
CA SER A 381 -3.22 -11.04 9.65
C SER A 381 -3.61 -11.86 10.89
N LYS A 382 -3.01 -13.04 11.10
CA LYS A 382 -3.19 -13.86 12.31
C LYS A 382 -2.93 -13.08 13.59
N CYS A 383 -1.86 -12.28 13.63
CA CYS A 383 -1.55 -11.42 14.76
C CYS A 383 -2.65 -10.40 15.07
N ALA A 384 -3.31 -9.85 14.05
CA ALA A 384 -4.41 -8.92 14.25
C ALA A 384 -5.63 -9.60 14.89
N TYR A 385 -5.93 -10.85 14.53
CA TYR A 385 -7.19 -11.50 14.91
C TYR A 385 -7.12 -12.53 16.05
N ILE A 386 -6.07 -13.35 16.16
CA ILE A 386 -6.07 -14.50 17.10
C ILE A 386 -5.10 -14.36 18.27
N GLN A 387 -4.12 -13.44 18.21
CA GLN A 387 -3.05 -13.36 19.23
C GLN A 387 -3.59 -13.29 20.67
N SER A 388 -4.69 -12.54 20.88
CA SER A 388 -5.31 -12.30 22.19
C SER A 388 -6.02 -13.53 22.77
N HIS A 389 -6.13 -14.59 21.98
CA HIS A 389 -6.73 -15.86 22.36
C HIS A 389 -5.72 -16.98 22.58
N CYS A 390 -4.49 -16.83 22.06
CA CYS A 390 -3.47 -17.87 22.07
C CYS A 390 -2.46 -17.75 23.22
N GLY A 391 -2.41 -16.62 23.94
CA GLY A 391 -1.58 -16.40 25.12
C GLY A 391 -0.44 -15.39 24.94
N VAL A 392 0.33 -15.14 26.00
CA VAL A 392 1.31 -14.03 26.08
C VAL A 392 2.46 -14.18 25.07
N ASP A 393 2.96 -15.39 24.84
CA ASP A 393 4.05 -15.65 23.88
C ASP A 393 3.71 -15.20 22.44
N PHE A 394 2.42 -15.16 22.10
CA PHE A 394 1.96 -14.67 20.80
C PHE A 394 1.98 -13.15 20.73
N THR A 395 1.64 -12.47 21.83
CA THR A 395 1.70 -11.00 21.90
C THR A 395 3.09 -10.50 21.58
N ASP A 396 4.12 -11.11 22.16
CA ASP A 396 5.52 -10.74 21.91
C ASP A 396 5.93 -11.01 20.46
N ALA A 397 5.66 -12.23 19.96
CA ALA A 397 5.99 -12.61 18.57
C ALA A 397 5.28 -11.71 17.55
N CYS A 398 4.02 -11.35 17.82
CA CYS A 398 3.23 -10.48 16.97
C CYS A 398 3.65 -9.03 17.04
N GLY A 399 4.02 -8.51 18.21
CA GLY A 399 4.60 -7.19 18.35
C GLY A 399 5.88 -7.07 17.51
N ILE A 400 6.78 -8.05 17.62
CA ILE A 400 8.01 -8.11 16.80
C ILE A 400 7.67 -8.11 15.31
N LEU A 401 6.68 -8.92 14.89
CA LEU A 401 6.31 -9.02 13.49
C LEU A 401 5.69 -7.72 12.95
N ARG A 402 4.82 -7.04 13.72
CA ARG A 402 4.26 -5.72 13.36
C ARG A 402 5.36 -4.67 13.19
N ILE A 403 6.28 -4.58 14.15
CA ILE A 403 7.39 -3.62 14.10
C ILE A 403 8.32 -3.92 12.93
N ALA A 404 8.63 -5.20 12.69
CA ALA A 404 9.46 -5.60 11.57
C ALA A 404 8.79 -5.20 10.24
N TYR A 405 7.48 -5.43 10.10
CA TYR A 405 6.76 -5.00 8.89
C TYR A 405 6.71 -3.49 8.74
N TYR A 406 6.47 -2.77 9.84
CA TYR A 406 6.46 -1.30 9.86
C TYR A 406 7.78 -0.72 9.33
N ARG A 407 8.91 -1.25 9.84
CA ARG A 407 10.24 -0.88 9.33
C ARG A 407 10.48 -1.33 7.90
N ALA A 408 10.01 -2.52 7.55
CA ALA A 408 10.19 -3.05 6.21
C ALA A 408 9.50 -2.17 5.16
N GLN A 409 8.32 -1.61 5.44
CA GLN A 409 7.64 -0.72 4.50
C GLN A 409 8.43 0.55 4.20
N PHE A 410 9.00 1.20 5.22
CA PHE A 410 9.90 2.33 5.01
C PHE A 410 11.15 1.94 4.22
N TYR A 411 11.67 0.74 4.47
CA TYR A 411 12.79 0.20 3.72
C TYR A 411 12.46 -0.03 2.24
N LYS A 412 11.29 -0.59 1.92
CA LYS A 412 10.81 -0.74 0.53
C LYS A 412 10.77 0.59 -0.20
N LEU A 413 10.20 1.63 0.41
CA LEU A 413 10.12 2.96 -0.21
C LEU A 413 11.51 3.53 -0.51
N ALA A 414 12.46 3.40 0.42
CA ALA A 414 13.84 3.84 0.21
C ALA A 414 14.54 3.04 -0.90
N LYS A 415 14.32 1.72 -0.95
CA LYS A 415 14.86 0.84 -2.00
C LYS A 415 14.34 1.21 -3.38
N GLU A 416 13.03 1.38 -3.54
CA GLU A 416 12.44 1.75 -4.83
C GLU A 416 13.04 3.05 -5.38
N VAL A 417 13.29 4.03 -4.50
CA VAL A 417 14.00 5.26 -4.87
C VAL A 417 15.43 4.96 -5.30
N LEU A 418 16.19 4.17 -4.55
CA LEU A 418 17.60 3.89 -4.83
C LEU A 418 17.80 2.96 -6.04
N GLU A 419 16.98 1.93 -6.22
CA GLU A 419 17.02 1.03 -7.38
C GLU A 419 16.90 1.78 -8.69
N GLY A 420 16.07 2.85 -8.75
CA GLY A 420 15.80 3.71 -9.92
C GLY A 420 16.95 3.77 -10.94
N GLY A 421 17.88 4.70 -10.94
CA GLY A 421 19.05 4.64 -11.86
C GLY A 421 20.07 3.49 -11.71
N LEU A 422 19.90 2.45 -10.89
CA LEU A 422 20.91 1.41 -10.63
C LEU A 422 20.68 0.05 -11.34
N PHE A 423 19.50 -0.19 -11.94
CA PHE A 423 19.27 -1.39 -12.74
C PHE A 423 20.34 -1.61 -13.82
N GLY A 424 20.71 -2.87 -14.03
CA GLY A 424 21.83 -3.34 -14.85
C GLY A 424 23.15 -3.51 -14.10
N LEU A 425 23.18 -3.23 -12.79
CA LEU A 425 24.37 -3.39 -11.94
C LEU A 425 24.22 -4.48 -10.88
N PHE A 426 23.06 -5.12 -10.77
CA PHE A 426 22.74 -6.02 -9.67
C PHE A 426 22.97 -7.50 -10.01
N HIS A 427 23.09 -7.85 -11.29
CA HIS A 427 23.39 -9.21 -11.70
C HIS A 427 24.80 -9.63 -11.26
N ASN A 428 24.91 -10.78 -10.57
CA ASN A 428 26.18 -11.38 -10.13
C ASN A 428 27.15 -10.35 -9.54
N LEU A 429 26.73 -9.71 -8.43
CA LEU A 429 27.48 -8.65 -7.75
C LEU A 429 28.83 -9.17 -7.19
N ASP A 430 29.81 -9.34 -8.08
CA ASP A 430 31.19 -9.68 -7.74
C ASP A 430 31.92 -8.46 -7.15
N SER A 431 33.23 -8.56 -6.91
CA SER A 431 33.98 -7.44 -6.32
C SER A 431 33.99 -6.19 -7.21
N ASP A 432 34.00 -6.34 -8.54
CA ASP A 432 34.00 -5.21 -9.48
C ASP A 432 32.58 -4.63 -9.63
N GLY A 433 31.57 -5.49 -9.75
CA GLY A 433 30.16 -5.12 -9.77
C GLY A 433 29.73 -4.38 -8.49
N THR A 434 30.21 -4.85 -7.34
CA THR A 434 29.98 -4.17 -6.05
C THR A 434 30.54 -2.75 -6.07
N LYS A 435 31.76 -2.56 -6.58
CA LYS A 435 32.38 -1.24 -6.69
C LYS A 435 31.59 -0.31 -7.62
N LYS A 436 31.19 -0.79 -8.81
CA LYS A 436 30.36 -0.04 -9.75
C LYS A 436 29.00 0.35 -9.17
N CYS A 437 28.36 -0.57 -8.44
CA CYS A 437 27.12 -0.29 -7.72
C CYS A 437 27.34 0.82 -6.68
N ILE A 438 28.40 0.71 -5.87
CA ILE A 438 28.74 1.69 -4.84
C ILE A 438 28.97 3.08 -5.43
N ASP A 439 29.74 3.20 -6.52
CA ASP A 439 30.03 4.49 -7.17
C ASP A 439 28.73 5.17 -7.62
N LYS A 440 27.86 4.43 -8.34
CA LYS A 440 26.59 4.95 -8.83
C LYS A 440 25.58 5.22 -7.71
N LEU A 441 25.60 4.40 -6.65
CA LEU A 441 24.80 4.61 -5.46
C LEU A 441 25.17 5.92 -4.78
N VAL A 442 26.46 6.21 -4.60
CA VAL A 442 26.95 7.44 -3.97
C VAL A 442 26.56 8.67 -4.79
N GLU A 443 26.68 8.63 -6.11
CA GLU A 443 26.20 9.72 -6.99
C GLU A 443 24.72 9.98 -6.80
N LYS A 444 23.92 8.92 -6.75
CA LYS A 444 22.47 9.04 -6.54
C LYS A 444 22.14 9.57 -5.15
N CYS A 445 22.85 9.11 -4.13
CA CYS A 445 22.69 9.52 -2.75
C CYS A 445 22.89 11.02 -2.55
N LYS A 446 23.76 11.68 -3.33
CA LYS A 446 23.93 13.14 -3.30
C LYS A 446 22.62 13.91 -3.58
N VAL A 447 21.71 13.31 -4.35
CA VAL A 447 20.43 13.93 -4.71
C VAL A 447 19.31 13.53 -3.75
N VAL A 448 19.26 12.26 -3.32
CA VAL A 448 18.06 11.70 -2.66
C VAL A 448 18.18 11.52 -1.15
N ARG A 449 19.39 11.54 -0.56
CA ARG A 449 19.58 11.20 0.87
C ARG A 449 18.81 12.10 1.84
N ASN A 450 18.51 13.34 1.43
CA ASN A 450 17.72 14.29 2.22
C ASN A 450 16.21 14.01 2.23
N ASN A 451 15.72 13.12 1.35
CA ASN A 451 14.27 12.89 1.22
C ASN A 451 13.71 12.04 2.36
N SER A 452 14.53 11.21 3.02
CA SER A 452 14.12 10.47 4.21
C SER A 452 15.30 9.94 5.01
N ILE A 453 15.09 9.74 6.31
CA ILE A 453 16.08 9.13 7.21
C ILE A 453 16.51 7.72 6.75
N ASN A 454 15.60 6.97 6.13
CA ASN A 454 15.92 5.62 5.63
C ASN A 454 16.88 5.68 4.45
N LEU A 455 16.70 6.67 3.56
CA LEU A 455 17.62 6.92 2.45
C LEU A 455 19.00 7.34 2.96
N LEU A 456 19.07 8.28 3.90
CA LEU A 456 20.33 8.66 4.53
C LEU A 456 21.03 7.45 5.16
N SER A 457 20.30 6.65 5.94
CA SER A 457 20.85 5.46 6.61
C SER A 457 21.46 4.46 5.62
N MET A 458 20.80 4.23 4.49
CA MET A 458 21.31 3.38 3.42
C MET A 458 22.51 4.02 2.70
N CYS A 459 22.45 5.32 2.42
CA CYS A 459 23.54 6.06 1.77
C CYS A 459 24.84 6.08 2.59
N LEU A 460 24.75 6.08 3.92
CA LEU A 460 25.91 5.99 4.82
C LEU A 460 26.52 4.58 4.84
N LYS A 461 25.83 3.57 4.31
CA LYS A 461 26.21 2.15 4.30
C LYS A 461 26.19 1.61 2.87
N PRO A 462 27.03 2.14 1.96
CA PRO A 462 26.86 1.92 0.52
C PRO A 462 27.08 0.46 0.12
N LYS A 463 28.05 -0.22 0.74
CA LYS A 463 28.32 -1.64 0.46
C LYS A 463 27.14 -2.52 0.88
N GLU A 464 26.71 -2.44 2.15
CA GLU A 464 25.59 -3.24 2.63
C GLU A 464 24.29 -2.91 1.87
N THR A 465 24.14 -1.66 1.44
CA THR A 465 23.01 -1.23 0.61
C THR A 465 23.04 -1.89 -0.76
N CYS A 466 24.16 -1.87 -1.47
CA CYS A 466 24.28 -2.53 -2.78
C CYS A 466 23.97 -4.03 -2.71
N GLU A 467 24.52 -4.73 -1.71
CA GLU A 467 24.24 -6.14 -1.46
C GLU A 467 22.73 -6.37 -1.22
N ALA A 468 22.12 -5.55 -0.36
CA ALA A 468 20.70 -5.69 -0.03
C ALA A 468 19.73 -5.25 -1.15
N LEU A 469 20.16 -4.38 -2.07
CA LEU A 469 19.44 -4.04 -3.30
C LEU A 469 19.54 -5.19 -4.31
N ALA A 470 20.73 -5.77 -4.50
CA ALA A 470 20.93 -6.88 -5.42
C ALA A 470 20.06 -8.09 -5.07
N GLU A 471 20.04 -8.48 -3.79
CA GLU A 471 19.15 -9.55 -3.30
C GLU A 471 17.65 -9.23 -3.49
N ASP A 472 17.27 -7.96 -3.42
CA ASP A 472 15.88 -7.52 -3.62
C ASP A 472 15.46 -7.67 -5.09
N VAL A 473 16.33 -7.19 -5.97
CA VAL A 473 16.18 -7.19 -7.42
C VAL A 473 16.15 -8.64 -7.94
N GLU A 474 16.97 -9.53 -7.39
CA GLU A 474 16.90 -10.97 -7.66
C GLU A 474 15.55 -11.57 -7.25
N ARG A 475 15.05 -11.26 -6.04
CA ARG A 475 13.73 -11.75 -5.61
C ARG A 475 12.60 -11.20 -6.48
N LYS A 476 12.70 -9.95 -6.93
CA LYS A 476 11.76 -9.33 -7.87
C LYS A 476 11.76 -10.04 -9.22
N SER A 477 12.92 -10.46 -9.72
CA SER A 477 13.02 -11.17 -11.00
C SER A 477 12.30 -12.53 -10.97
N TYR A 478 12.48 -13.33 -9.92
CA TYR A 478 11.76 -14.61 -9.77
C TYR A 478 10.24 -14.42 -9.71
N ARG A 479 9.76 -13.37 -9.04
CA ARG A 479 8.32 -13.08 -8.94
C ARG A 479 7.75 -12.62 -10.26
N LEU A 480 8.45 -11.71 -10.94
CA LEU A 480 8.07 -11.25 -12.26
C LEU A 480 7.99 -12.45 -13.20
N ARG A 481 8.96 -13.37 -13.15
CA ARG A 481 8.92 -14.59 -13.96
C ARG A 481 7.64 -15.40 -13.72
N HIS A 482 7.31 -15.68 -12.47
CA HIS A 482 6.09 -16.42 -12.12
C HIS A 482 4.80 -15.65 -12.50
N ALA A 483 4.78 -14.33 -12.39
CA ALA A 483 3.65 -13.51 -12.85
C ALA A 483 3.51 -13.57 -14.38
N LEU A 484 4.61 -13.46 -15.12
CA LEU A 484 4.65 -13.54 -16.57
C LEU A 484 4.21 -14.92 -17.07
N ASP A 485 4.64 -16.01 -16.42
CA ASP A 485 4.24 -17.37 -16.78
C ASP A 485 2.70 -17.57 -16.71
N LYS A 486 2.00 -16.78 -15.88
CA LYS A 486 0.54 -16.82 -15.76
C LYS A 486 -0.19 -15.85 -16.70
N THR A 487 0.40 -14.70 -16.99
CA THR A 487 -0.34 -13.55 -17.55
C THR A 487 0.15 -13.09 -18.92
N ARG A 488 1.38 -13.39 -19.32
CA ARG A 488 1.99 -12.76 -20.52
C ARG A 488 1.27 -13.08 -21.83
N ASP A 489 0.60 -14.23 -21.93
CA ASP A 489 -0.04 -14.70 -23.16
C ASP A 489 -1.45 -14.09 -23.35
N TYR A 490 -2.08 -13.72 -22.24
CA TYR A 490 -3.41 -13.11 -22.19
C TYR A 490 -3.46 -11.99 -21.13
N PRO A 491 -2.68 -10.91 -21.32
CA PRO A 491 -2.62 -9.83 -20.35
C PRO A 491 -3.89 -8.97 -20.42
N ARG A 492 -4.28 -8.39 -19.29
CA ARG A 492 -5.25 -7.27 -19.25
C ARG A 492 -4.53 -5.93 -19.24
N GLU A 493 -5.25 -4.85 -19.46
CA GLU A 493 -4.68 -3.49 -19.51
C GLU A 493 -3.90 -3.14 -18.23
N LYS A 494 -4.45 -3.47 -17.06
CA LYS A 494 -3.76 -3.29 -15.77
C LYS A 494 -2.47 -4.11 -15.65
N ASP A 495 -2.47 -5.33 -16.20
CA ASP A 495 -1.32 -6.22 -16.16
C ASP A 495 -0.20 -5.64 -17.04
N CYS A 496 -0.54 -5.09 -18.21
CA CYS A 496 0.39 -4.40 -19.09
C CYS A 496 1.08 -3.21 -18.42
N LEU A 497 0.34 -2.35 -17.73
CA LEU A 497 0.91 -1.16 -17.07
C LEU A 497 1.95 -1.53 -16.01
N VAL A 498 1.66 -2.54 -15.18
CA VAL A 498 2.55 -2.94 -14.07
C VAL A 498 3.72 -3.78 -14.57
N LEU A 499 3.44 -4.81 -15.37
CA LEU A 499 4.44 -5.81 -15.73
C LEU A 499 5.40 -5.32 -16.81
N GLU A 500 4.98 -4.47 -17.76
CA GLU A 500 5.90 -3.92 -18.76
C GLU A 500 6.98 -3.04 -18.10
N LYS A 501 6.61 -2.24 -17.09
CA LYS A 501 7.57 -1.45 -16.33
C LYS A 501 8.57 -2.35 -15.58
N GLN A 502 8.06 -3.38 -14.89
CA GLN A 502 8.93 -4.34 -14.20
C GLN A 502 9.87 -5.05 -15.18
N CYS A 503 9.39 -5.38 -16.39
CA CYS A 503 10.20 -5.92 -17.47
C CYS A 503 11.29 -4.93 -17.91
N GLU A 504 10.97 -3.66 -18.15
CA GLU A 504 11.95 -2.63 -18.55
C GLU A 504 13.09 -2.47 -17.53
N ASP A 505 12.77 -2.59 -16.24
CA ASP A 505 13.75 -2.47 -15.18
C ASP A 505 14.56 -3.77 -15.00
N LEU A 506 13.90 -4.91 -14.81
CA LEU A 506 14.55 -6.16 -14.40
C LEU A 506 15.26 -6.89 -15.56
N THR A 507 14.88 -6.67 -16.82
CA THR A 507 15.60 -7.28 -17.96
C THR A 507 17.01 -6.74 -18.15
N LYS A 508 17.33 -5.58 -17.54
CA LYS A 508 18.69 -5.03 -17.51
C LYS A 508 19.64 -5.91 -16.69
N ASP A 509 19.12 -6.61 -15.68
CA ASP A 509 19.88 -7.48 -14.79
C ASP A 509 19.65 -8.98 -15.04
N PHE A 510 18.53 -9.39 -15.67
CA PHE A 510 18.19 -10.80 -15.84
C PHE A 510 17.72 -11.09 -17.27
N GLU A 511 18.64 -11.60 -18.09
CA GLU A 511 18.39 -11.89 -19.51
C GLU A 511 17.32 -12.97 -19.71
N GLU A 512 17.11 -13.86 -18.73
CA GLU A 512 16.09 -14.92 -18.78
C GLU A 512 14.67 -14.37 -18.84
N LEU A 513 14.48 -13.10 -18.46
CA LEU A 513 13.21 -12.38 -18.57
C LEU A 513 12.95 -11.85 -19.98
N ASN A 514 13.96 -11.72 -20.85
CA ASN A 514 13.83 -11.10 -22.18
C ASN A 514 12.76 -11.78 -23.04
N GLY A 515 12.75 -13.12 -23.09
CA GLY A 515 11.75 -13.88 -23.84
C GLY A 515 10.31 -13.64 -23.33
N PRO A 516 10.02 -13.95 -22.06
CA PRO A 516 8.71 -13.67 -21.45
C PRO A 516 8.24 -12.22 -21.57
N CYS A 517 9.14 -11.25 -21.33
CA CYS A 517 8.84 -9.83 -21.43
C CYS A 517 8.56 -9.37 -22.87
N ALA A 518 9.29 -9.91 -23.85
CA ALA A 518 9.01 -9.64 -25.27
C ALA A 518 7.63 -10.17 -25.68
N THR A 519 7.23 -11.34 -25.18
CA THR A 519 5.87 -11.88 -25.41
C THR A 519 4.81 -10.98 -24.78
N LEU A 520 4.98 -10.58 -23.50
CA LEU A 520 4.08 -9.64 -22.83
C LEU A 520 3.94 -8.35 -23.65
N LYS A 521 5.06 -7.72 -24.03
CA LYS A 521 5.08 -6.45 -24.77
C LYS A 521 4.34 -6.56 -26.10
N ARG A 522 4.49 -7.66 -26.84
CA ARG A 522 3.75 -7.91 -28.09
C ARG A 522 2.25 -8.04 -27.83
N ASN A 523 1.85 -8.79 -26.81
CA ASN A 523 0.44 -9.00 -26.49
C ASN A 523 -0.21 -7.72 -25.93
N CYS A 524 0.51 -6.93 -25.14
CA CYS A 524 0.08 -5.61 -24.68
C CYS A 524 -0.05 -4.60 -25.82
N ALA A 525 0.87 -4.60 -26.79
CA ALA A 525 0.74 -3.80 -28.01
C ALA A 525 -0.49 -4.22 -28.84
N HIS A 526 -0.74 -5.54 -28.96
CA HIS A 526 -1.93 -6.06 -29.62
C HIS A 526 -3.22 -5.63 -28.90
N LEU A 527 -3.24 -5.67 -27.56
CA LEU A 527 -4.37 -5.23 -26.75
C LEU A 527 -4.67 -3.73 -26.95
N ARG A 528 -3.65 -2.87 -26.83
CA ARG A 528 -3.78 -1.42 -27.08
C ARG A 528 -4.30 -1.12 -28.48
N ASN A 529 -3.76 -1.81 -29.49
CA ASN A 529 -4.20 -1.64 -30.87
C ASN A 529 -5.64 -2.09 -31.10
N THR A 530 -6.03 -3.19 -30.45
CA THR A 530 -7.40 -3.71 -30.49
C THR A 530 -8.39 -2.72 -29.84
N LYS A 531 -7.99 -2.06 -28.75
CA LYS A 531 -8.78 -0.98 -28.12
C LYS A 531 -8.96 0.22 -29.06
N GLU A 532 -7.90 0.66 -29.74
CA GLU A 532 -8.01 1.74 -30.75
C GLU A 532 -8.95 1.37 -31.92
N VAL A 533 -8.90 0.12 -32.39
CA VAL A 533 -9.83 -0.37 -33.41
C VAL A 533 -11.26 -0.36 -32.89
N LYS A 534 -11.49 -0.88 -31.67
CA LYS A 534 -12.79 -0.89 -31.01
C LYS A 534 -13.41 0.50 -31.01
N ASP A 535 -12.69 1.49 -30.50
CA ASP A 535 -13.16 2.87 -30.39
C ASP A 535 -13.44 3.49 -31.78
N SER A 536 -12.60 3.17 -32.77
CA SER A 536 -12.83 3.58 -34.16
C SER A 536 -14.04 2.90 -34.82
N LEU A 537 -14.45 1.71 -34.38
CA LEU A 537 -15.63 1.02 -34.88
C LEU A 537 -16.90 1.48 -34.19
N LEU A 538 -16.84 1.66 -32.87
CA LEU A 538 -17.92 2.21 -32.06
C LEU A 538 -18.34 3.61 -32.52
N SER A 539 -17.38 4.47 -32.85
CA SER A 539 -17.65 5.83 -33.38
C SER A 539 -18.36 5.87 -34.75
N LYS A 540 -18.55 4.73 -35.41
CA LYS A 540 -19.31 4.64 -36.67
C LYS A 540 -20.81 4.43 -36.44
N ASN A 541 -21.23 4.17 -35.20
CA ASN A 541 -22.62 3.93 -34.82
C ASN A 541 -23.28 2.83 -35.66
N THR A 542 -22.57 1.73 -35.83
CA THR A 542 -23.00 0.53 -36.60
C THR A 542 -22.90 -0.72 -35.74
N ASP A 543 -23.60 -1.79 -36.10
CA ASP A 543 -23.68 -3.08 -35.40
C ASP A 543 -22.44 -4.00 -35.62
N ILE A 544 -21.31 -3.41 -36.00
CA ILE A 544 -20.07 -4.16 -36.30
C ILE A 544 -19.60 -4.95 -35.07
N LEU A 545 -19.77 -4.40 -33.87
CA LEU A 545 -19.37 -5.00 -32.61
C LEU A 545 -20.57 -5.57 -31.83
N ALA A 546 -21.68 -5.88 -32.50
CA ALA A 546 -22.83 -6.52 -31.87
C ALA A 546 -22.56 -7.99 -31.52
N ASN A 547 -21.76 -8.68 -32.32
CA ASN A 547 -21.35 -10.06 -32.10
C ASN A 547 -20.03 -10.37 -32.84
N ILE A 548 -19.45 -11.53 -32.53
CA ILE A 548 -18.15 -11.96 -33.06
C ILE A 548 -18.20 -12.13 -34.60
N ASP A 549 -19.32 -12.60 -35.16
CA ASP A 549 -19.46 -12.85 -36.60
C ASP A 549 -19.50 -11.55 -37.42
N ASN A 550 -20.26 -10.55 -36.95
CA ASN A 550 -20.31 -9.22 -37.53
C ASN A 550 -18.92 -8.58 -37.55
N CYS A 551 -18.22 -8.64 -36.42
CA CYS A 551 -16.88 -8.10 -36.29
C CYS A 551 -15.89 -8.82 -37.23
N THR A 552 -15.90 -10.16 -37.22
CA THR A 552 -14.99 -10.99 -38.01
C THR A 552 -15.21 -10.75 -39.51
N THR A 553 -16.47 -10.71 -39.94
CA THR A 553 -16.86 -10.41 -41.33
C THR A 553 -16.35 -9.03 -41.77
N TYR A 554 -16.54 -8.02 -40.93
CA TYR A 554 -16.10 -6.67 -41.22
C TYR A 554 -14.56 -6.58 -41.31
N LEU A 555 -13.83 -7.18 -40.35
CA LEU A 555 -12.36 -7.16 -40.34
C LEU A 555 -11.77 -7.95 -41.52
N ASN A 556 -12.37 -9.07 -41.92
CA ASN A 556 -11.94 -9.83 -43.10
C ASN A 556 -11.92 -8.99 -44.39
N VAL A 557 -12.87 -8.06 -44.53
CA VAL A 557 -12.93 -7.16 -45.70
C VAL A 557 -11.97 -5.97 -45.56
N LYS A 558 -11.82 -5.41 -44.35
CA LYS A 558 -11.07 -4.17 -44.13
C LYS A 558 -9.58 -4.39 -43.94
N CYS A 559 -9.17 -5.43 -43.23
CA CYS A 559 -7.78 -5.69 -42.92
C CYS A 559 -6.87 -5.74 -44.17
N PRO A 560 -7.22 -6.48 -45.25
CA PRO A 560 -6.43 -6.48 -46.49
C PRO A 560 -6.28 -5.09 -47.12
N ARG A 561 -7.26 -4.18 -46.94
CA ARG A 561 -7.19 -2.81 -47.44
C ARG A 561 -6.29 -1.92 -46.59
N TRP A 562 -6.31 -2.12 -45.28
CA TRP A 562 -5.44 -1.39 -44.35
C TRP A 562 -3.97 -1.78 -44.51
N PHE A 563 -3.67 -3.04 -44.86
CA PHE A 563 -2.31 -3.50 -45.17
C PHE A 563 -1.65 -2.83 -46.40
N ARG A 564 -2.42 -2.26 -47.33
CA ARG A 564 -1.88 -1.65 -48.56
C ARG A 564 -1.38 -0.22 -48.39
N ARG A 565 -1.55 0.40 -47.23
CA ARG A 565 -1.02 1.74 -46.90
C ARG A 565 0.27 1.54 -46.11
N GLU A 566 1.38 2.18 -46.51
CA GLU A 566 2.74 1.98 -45.98
C GLU A 566 2.87 2.08 -44.44
N ILE A 567 1.89 2.64 -43.75
CA ILE A 567 1.77 2.62 -42.29
C ILE A 567 0.34 2.19 -41.94
N ASN A 568 0.14 0.93 -41.55
CA ASN A 568 -1.14 0.45 -41.03
C ASN A 568 -1.14 0.55 -39.49
N PRO A 569 -1.90 1.50 -38.89
CA PRO A 569 -1.98 1.59 -37.44
C PRO A 569 -2.60 0.33 -36.81
N PHE A 570 -3.41 -0.45 -37.54
CA PHE A 570 -4.18 -1.60 -37.03
C PHE A 570 -3.59 -2.97 -37.40
N ASN A 571 -2.29 -3.02 -37.70
CA ASN A 571 -1.62 -4.22 -38.19
C ASN A 571 -1.77 -5.40 -37.21
N LEU A 572 -1.56 -5.17 -35.92
CA LEU A 572 -1.57 -6.24 -34.90
C LEU A 572 -2.96 -6.85 -34.72
N THR A 573 -4.02 -6.03 -34.73
CA THR A 573 -5.40 -6.51 -34.72
C THR A 573 -5.71 -7.33 -35.96
N CYS A 574 -5.26 -6.92 -37.13
CA CYS A 574 -5.53 -7.62 -38.37
C CYS A 574 -4.82 -8.98 -38.51
N VAL A 575 -3.65 -9.15 -37.89
CA VAL A 575 -2.92 -10.42 -37.85
C VAL A 575 -3.69 -11.51 -37.08
N ALA A 576 -4.45 -11.13 -36.04
CA ALA A 576 -5.22 -12.05 -35.22
C ALA A 576 -6.68 -11.58 -35.05
N HIS A 577 -7.33 -11.19 -36.15
CA HIS A 577 -8.61 -10.46 -36.12
C HIS A 577 -9.74 -11.20 -35.41
N HIS A 578 -9.81 -12.54 -35.46
CA HIS A 578 -10.80 -13.29 -34.70
C HIS A 578 -10.58 -13.15 -33.18
N LYS A 579 -9.33 -13.31 -32.71
CA LYS A 579 -8.97 -13.09 -31.29
C LYS A 579 -9.26 -11.65 -30.88
N SER A 580 -8.94 -10.68 -31.73
CA SER A 580 -9.26 -9.28 -31.48
C SER A 580 -10.76 -9.02 -31.41
N CYS A 581 -11.57 -9.65 -32.27
CA CYS A 581 -13.02 -9.56 -32.20
C CYS A 581 -13.55 -10.12 -30.88
N VAL A 582 -13.06 -11.26 -30.41
CA VAL A 582 -13.44 -11.79 -29.08
C VAL A 582 -13.19 -10.76 -27.98
N ILE A 583 -11.99 -10.15 -27.94
CA ILE A 583 -11.63 -9.13 -26.95
C ILE A 583 -12.55 -7.90 -27.05
N MET A 584 -12.74 -7.35 -28.25
CA MET A 584 -13.57 -6.16 -28.45
C MET A 584 -15.03 -6.39 -28.06
N ILE A 585 -15.59 -7.55 -28.43
CA ILE A 585 -16.98 -7.90 -28.12
C ILE A 585 -17.17 -8.07 -26.62
N GLU A 586 -16.25 -8.76 -25.94
CA GLU A 586 -16.30 -8.93 -24.48
C GLU A 586 -16.28 -7.57 -23.76
N GLU A 587 -15.38 -6.66 -24.16
CA GLU A 587 -15.33 -5.31 -23.61
C GLU A 587 -16.61 -4.50 -23.90
N VAL A 588 -17.15 -4.54 -25.12
CA VAL A 588 -18.39 -3.85 -25.47
C VAL A 588 -19.57 -4.40 -24.68
N GLN A 589 -19.67 -5.72 -24.49
CA GLN A 589 -20.70 -6.33 -23.66
C GLN A 589 -20.61 -5.88 -22.21
N ASN A 590 -19.40 -5.83 -21.64
CA ASN A 590 -19.18 -5.29 -20.30
C ASN A 590 -19.57 -3.82 -20.20
N HIS A 591 -19.25 -3.00 -21.22
CA HIS A 591 -19.69 -1.60 -21.29
C HIS A 591 -21.21 -1.49 -21.37
N CYS A 592 -21.88 -2.34 -22.14
CA CYS A 592 -23.35 -2.38 -22.23
C CYS A 592 -24.01 -2.72 -20.88
N LEU A 593 -23.46 -3.71 -20.16
CA LEU A 593 -23.94 -4.08 -18.82
C LEU A 593 -23.76 -2.92 -17.83
N ALA A 594 -22.57 -2.35 -17.77
CA ALA A 594 -22.24 -1.22 -16.91
C ALA A 594 -23.10 0.01 -17.22
N PHE A 595 -23.33 0.30 -18.50
CA PHE A 595 -24.21 1.37 -18.94
C PHE A 595 -25.66 1.16 -18.47
N LYS A 596 -26.19 -0.06 -18.60
CA LYS A 596 -27.53 -0.42 -18.12
C LYS A 596 -27.64 -0.26 -16.60
N GLU A 597 -26.69 -0.80 -15.84
CA GLU A 597 -26.65 -0.66 -14.38
C GLU A 597 -26.56 0.80 -13.94
N ASN A 598 -25.80 1.62 -14.65
CA ASN A 598 -25.70 3.05 -14.40
C ASN A 598 -27.04 3.79 -14.63
N MET A 599 -27.72 3.46 -15.73
CA MET A 599 -29.04 4.01 -16.05
C MET A 599 -30.08 3.68 -14.97
N GLU A 600 -30.06 2.44 -14.47
CA GLU A 600 -30.95 1.96 -13.41
C GLU A 600 -30.61 2.59 -12.04
N SER A 601 -29.33 2.57 -11.63
CA SER A 601 -28.88 3.06 -10.33
C SER A 601 -29.06 4.57 -10.12
N HIS A 602 -28.99 5.34 -11.21
CA HIS A 602 -29.15 6.80 -11.13
C HIS A 602 -30.59 7.26 -11.38
N ASP A 603 -31.56 6.33 -11.53
CA ASP A 603 -32.95 6.61 -11.88
C ASP A 603 -33.04 7.53 -13.12
N VAL A 604 -32.13 7.34 -14.10
CA VAL A 604 -31.96 8.25 -15.24
C VAL A 604 -33.26 8.42 -16.02
N ILE A 605 -34.00 7.32 -16.19
CA ILE A 605 -35.29 7.30 -16.89
C ILE A 605 -36.31 8.21 -16.18
N LYS A 606 -36.43 8.10 -14.84
CA LYS A 606 -37.36 8.96 -14.07
C LYS A 606 -36.93 10.42 -14.05
N LYS A 607 -35.64 10.69 -13.89
CA LYS A 607 -35.11 12.07 -13.87
C LYS A 607 -35.14 12.77 -15.23
N SER A 608 -35.24 12.00 -16.32
CA SER A 608 -35.39 12.54 -17.68
C SER A 608 -36.77 13.14 -17.97
N GLU A 609 -37.73 12.95 -17.06
CA GLU A 609 -39.08 13.53 -17.12
C GLU A 609 -39.16 14.93 -16.45
N ASP A 610 -38.12 15.35 -15.71
CA ASP A 610 -38.04 16.62 -14.97
C ASP A 610 -37.09 17.66 -15.62
N ASN A 611 -37.01 18.88 -15.06
CA ASN A 611 -36.17 20.01 -15.54
C ASN A 611 -34.64 19.72 -15.62
N GLU A 612 -34.15 18.55 -15.18
CA GLU A 612 -32.75 18.11 -15.32
C GLU A 612 -32.46 17.38 -16.64
N LYS A 613 -33.48 17.20 -17.49
CA LYS A 613 -33.43 16.48 -18.76
C LYS A 613 -32.25 16.84 -19.66
N ASP A 614 -31.97 18.14 -19.84
CA ASP A 614 -30.93 18.59 -20.78
C ASP A 614 -29.52 18.16 -20.34
N ASN A 615 -29.22 18.19 -19.03
CA ASN A 615 -27.92 17.77 -18.51
C ASN A 615 -27.75 16.25 -18.56
N ILE A 616 -28.82 15.51 -18.27
CA ILE A 616 -28.83 14.04 -18.30
C ILE A 616 -28.71 13.55 -19.75
N CYS A 617 -29.51 14.09 -20.68
CA CYS A 617 -29.44 13.74 -22.10
C CYS A 617 -28.09 14.12 -22.72
N PHE A 618 -27.48 15.23 -22.30
CA PHE A 618 -26.13 15.61 -22.75
C PHE A 618 -25.05 14.63 -22.26
N LEU A 619 -25.12 14.18 -21.00
CA LEU A 619 -24.14 13.25 -20.42
C LEU A 619 -24.22 11.85 -21.03
N TRP A 620 -25.43 11.35 -21.29
CA TRP A 620 -25.64 9.97 -21.75
C TRP A 620 -25.81 9.83 -23.27
N GLY A 621 -26.16 10.91 -23.98
CA GLY A 621 -26.46 10.88 -25.41
C GLY A 621 -25.32 10.32 -26.27
N GLY A 622 -24.08 10.71 -25.98
CA GLY A 622 -22.90 10.20 -26.71
C GLY A 622 -22.66 8.70 -26.50
N TYR A 623 -23.00 8.16 -25.33
CA TYR A 623 -22.88 6.72 -25.04
C TYR A 623 -24.04 5.93 -25.64
N CYS A 624 -25.26 6.48 -25.61
CA CYS A 624 -26.41 5.91 -26.32
C CYS A 624 -26.11 5.72 -27.80
N ASP A 625 -25.65 6.78 -28.48
CA ASP A 625 -25.37 6.73 -29.92
C ASP A 625 -24.30 5.69 -30.28
N MET A 626 -23.34 5.49 -29.38
CA MET A 626 -22.22 4.58 -29.55
C MET A 626 -22.58 3.10 -29.30
N LEU A 627 -23.41 2.82 -28.29
CA LEU A 627 -23.66 1.47 -27.78
C LEU A 627 -24.99 0.86 -28.25
N VAL A 628 -25.99 1.66 -28.63
CA VAL A 628 -27.36 1.18 -28.93
C VAL A 628 -27.42 0.09 -30.00
N GLU A 629 -26.58 0.16 -31.03
CA GLU A 629 -26.57 -0.85 -32.10
C GLU A 629 -25.57 -2.00 -31.85
N ASN A 630 -24.76 -1.93 -30.79
CA ASN A 630 -23.75 -2.95 -30.44
C ASN A 630 -24.10 -3.77 -29.17
N CYS A 631 -25.11 -3.37 -28.39
CA CYS A 631 -25.57 -4.16 -27.24
C CYS A 631 -26.55 -5.27 -27.68
N PRO A 632 -26.35 -6.54 -27.25
CA PRO A 632 -27.12 -7.71 -27.71
C PRO A 632 -28.59 -7.65 -27.29
N ASP A 633 -28.86 -7.19 -26.07
CA ASP A 633 -30.18 -6.70 -25.70
C ASP A 633 -30.23 -5.24 -26.14
N LYS A 634 -30.78 -4.96 -27.32
CA LYS A 634 -30.96 -3.56 -27.72
C LYS A 634 -31.63 -2.87 -26.54
N LEU A 635 -31.06 -1.76 -26.06
CA LEU A 635 -31.61 -0.88 -25.01
C LEU A 635 -33.04 -0.35 -25.35
N LYS A 636 -33.66 -0.86 -26.43
CA LYS A 636 -34.96 -0.60 -27.02
C LYS A 636 -36.16 -1.16 -26.24
N GLN A 637 -36.01 -1.60 -25.00
CA GLN A 637 -37.17 -1.67 -24.09
C GLN A 637 -37.24 -0.37 -23.28
N GLY A 638 -37.70 0.66 -23.99
CA GLY A 638 -37.83 2.03 -23.49
C GLY A 638 -38.13 3.07 -24.57
N ASN A 639 -38.44 2.67 -25.82
CA ASN A 639 -39.12 3.59 -26.73
C ASN A 639 -40.60 3.66 -26.34
N ASN A 640 -40.88 4.57 -25.41
CA ASN A 640 -42.04 5.46 -25.43
C ASN A 640 -41.74 6.69 -24.60
#